data_AF-A0A800G1B7-F1
#
_entry.id   AF-A0A800G1B7-F1
#
_cell.length_a   1.000
_cell.length_b   1.000
_cell.length_c   1.000
_cell.angle_alpha   90.00
_cell.angle_beta   90.00
_cell.angle_gamma   90.00
#
_symmetry.space_group_name_H-M   'P 1'
#
loop_
_entity.id
_entity.type
_entity.pdbx_description
1 polymer ?
#
loop_
_entity_poly.entity_id
_entity_poly.type
_entity_poly.pdbx_seq_one_letter_code
_entity_poly.pdbx_strand_id
1 'polypeptide(L)'
;MCSRTRSRTRSRRPLFWAPLAGLTLWAVSGCGGGVASGTGASGAQFTIESINVLQGMEWKLNRSIDITFSDDVDFATVTMNTINIVDPVGRAATGVFSFPTLPNGMIDKRTVRFQPNCPRLPDFSDAGLVPSTSYRLVVLGSTSGGVTVLSASGESLDVGGMVNFSTPNSSDALTLFLDTVPGPPSIRLRGSSGVATDDLDACYVDVGGQRIYFELDLSDQTGRIPIDLPLNHYSIPENQVSVVVHFNQPVDATPTNIDPSYVSIQYFTGLVWTDIQSDMDLFENCTDTGAALRMIPRGILPQDSPLRVVVRQGFADLTGDSISSDLTKFAMSDTVQAGDPNPLFPGIGNPEVDEILETFTIGGVQLGSLEDTVAAFEVPRADWGNGELKASFDFGGTGGPGSDFDWHLPPGVDVILNTVSDTITGGPGGAPTGTQAVINGVIDIRNMLVPASTRLIIQGPNTCTILATGTVTVLGEISVRGADNPGVGTLNTTNQPEPGAKGNAGGGDGGTGSFLTSQSTPQGGTGQGAFNVPNGGGIGGESSYSKKSKDARRAAGGGGGVFGPDILYDYNGNNGNVLVPVQTIVGLDVERGAGGGADGLGAVSQSIRAQGGPYGPSPFLDLSDDNNFYGTILLSTGALVAGELIQTWAGAGGGAGGDAIQSDTFPGNWTIGGDEKGAGGGGGGGGLKILSIGEIIVGSTTAAGTLAAEGGNGGGGENVIFFDRVGGGSGAGAGGHLVVSSADKITIYGSAPDAGIWYNDDNNKLKHSARAITAVGGQGGAGNTSWGGANEDGPAPWRCDRIPWENLPFVDQPPQGLGCFKSLPDILDLVEGPVLGAGGDGSPGLIQFHVPDPELNLTFPTLEAAALGQGFGETYGDGLDISLVCAPTPVGFHRPQLSVGDPDWIAPDYMVPFFGDLSRAQTKWIPLGLARVKPGGFDQVRMRFEGTSTIDGRVGHNGSTAQQLPPIIGPDPLGSLGSPPYIDSDGYTLVLDASAMAAVDDMYKENTQLLRGFSVKFEDASDPLTYQFYVITGASYDSGLDRLVCSVDPSGPVPSNFVASGAIMVSLVPHWLRVITNGVHDSFPTDSEIQMRFDAAKVDPNTGLPGMTLGWTFDVNDLNADQWDFIRMEVEFEIELDVTAPRPGLDHLRMSYEF
;
A
#
# COMPACT_ATOMS: atom_id res chain seq x y z
N MET A 1 7.52 -49.28 44.58
CA MET A 1 8.33 -50.44 44.12
C MET A 1 9.67 -49.88 43.65
N CYS A 2 10.73 -49.94 44.47
CA CYS A 2 11.87 -50.89 44.35
C CYS A 2 12.46 -50.94 42.93
N SER A 3 13.75 -50.74 42.63
CA SER A 3 14.98 -50.56 43.42
C SER A 3 16.14 -50.08 42.52
N ARG A 4 17.10 -49.35 43.11
CA ARG A 4 18.49 -49.17 42.65
C ARG A 4 19.29 -50.48 42.59
N THR A 5 20.25 -50.59 41.66
CA THR A 5 21.58 -51.26 41.77
C THR A 5 22.35 -50.97 40.46
N ARG A 6 23.48 -50.24 40.35
CA ARG A 6 24.81 -50.19 40.99
C ARG A 6 25.75 -51.38 40.69
N SER A 7 26.93 -51.03 40.14
CA SER A 7 28.28 -51.62 40.34
C SER A 7 28.68 -52.87 39.51
N ARG A 8 29.93 -53.11 39.06
CA ARG A 8 31.20 -52.38 38.80
C ARG A 8 32.27 -53.48 38.47
N THR A 9 33.37 -53.10 37.80
CA THR A 9 34.71 -53.77 37.72
C THR A 9 34.91 -54.88 36.67
N ARG A 10 36.06 -55.08 35.97
CA ARG A 10 37.51 -54.84 36.24
C ARG A 10 38.29 -54.86 34.90
N SER A 11 39.10 -53.84 34.58
CA SER A 11 40.59 -53.79 34.66
C SER A 11 41.41 -54.68 33.67
N ARG A 12 42.19 -54.02 32.79
CA ARG A 12 43.64 -54.24 32.58
C ARG A 12 44.28 -53.02 31.86
N ARG A 13 45.34 -52.45 32.46
CA ARG A 13 46.27 -51.44 31.91
C ARG A 13 47.42 -52.14 31.14
N PRO A 14 48.22 -51.45 30.29
CA PRO A 14 49.37 -50.60 30.68
C PRO A 14 49.44 -49.28 29.83
N LEU A 15 50.25 -48.23 30.04
CA LEU A 15 51.29 -47.77 30.99
C LEU A 15 51.48 -46.22 30.72
N PHE A 16 51.60 -45.39 31.78
CA PHE A 16 52.29 -44.07 31.99
C PHE A 16 52.24 -42.92 30.95
N TRP A 17 51.71 -41.70 31.24
CA TRP A 17 52.09 -40.56 32.14
C TRP A 17 52.77 -39.39 31.39
N ALA A 18 52.27 -38.16 31.64
CA ALA A 18 52.55 -36.86 31.01
C ALA A 18 53.95 -36.25 31.32
N PRO A 19 54.38 -35.12 30.71
CA PRO A 19 54.04 -33.79 31.25
C PRO A 19 54.01 -32.57 30.27
N LEU A 20 53.54 -31.42 30.81
CA LEU A 20 53.76 -29.98 30.50
C LEU A 20 54.51 -29.52 29.22
N ALA A 21 53.94 -28.52 28.53
CA ALA A 21 54.57 -27.28 28.02
C ALA A 21 53.44 -26.41 27.39
N GLY A 22 53.30 -25.09 27.56
CA GLY A 22 54.31 -24.05 27.69
C GLY A 22 54.22 -23.14 26.45
N LEU A 23 53.19 -22.28 26.37
CA LEU A 23 53.04 -21.28 25.31
C LEU A 23 54.08 -20.17 25.54
N THR A 24 55.09 -20.13 24.66
CA THR A 24 56.21 -19.19 24.69
C THR A 24 55.97 -18.08 23.69
N LEU A 25 55.95 -16.83 24.19
CA LEU A 25 56.30 -15.63 23.45
C LEU A 25 57.73 -15.78 22.90
N TRP A 26 57.96 -15.50 21.62
CA TRP A 26 59.25 -14.98 21.14
C TRP A 26 59.05 -13.92 20.06
N ALA A 27 59.67 -12.78 20.34
CA ALA A 27 59.83 -11.62 19.47
C ALA A 27 60.86 -11.87 18.36
N VAL A 28 60.79 -11.08 17.29
CA VAL A 28 61.93 -10.79 16.42
C VAL A 28 62.09 -9.27 16.33
N SER A 29 63.26 -8.81 16.78
CA SER A 29 63.78 -7.45 16.64
C SER A 29 64.46 -7.25 15.27
N GLY A 30 64.25 -6.09 14.64
CA GLY A 30 65.13 -5.52 13.61
C GLY A 30 65.70 -4.19 14.10
N CYS A 31 67.03 -4.04 14.03
CA CYS A 31 67.85 -3.01 14.68
C CYS A 31 68.13 -1.75 13.82
N GLY A 32 68.49 -0.68 14.54
CA GLY A 32 69.36 0.44 14.13
C GLY A 32 68.72 1.80 14.45
N GLY A 33 69.20 2.71 15.31
CA GLY A 33 70.46 2.88 16.05
C GLY A 33 70.90 4.35 15.95
N GLY A 34 71.08 5.07 17.07
CA GLY A 34 71.98 6.25 17.13
C GLY A 34 71.42 7.64 17.49
N VAL A 35 71.38 7.92 18.79
CA VAL A 35 71.65 9.15 19.58
C VAL A 35 71.74 10.56 18.93
N ALA A 36 70.88 11.45 19.45
CA ALA A 36 70.99 12.89 19.81
C ALA A 36 71.37 13.98 18.79
N SER A 37 70.44 14.92 18.59
CA SER A 37 70.66 16.37 18.76
C SER A 37 69.31 17.08 18.93
N GLY A 38 69.20 17.94 19.94
CA GLY A 38 67.98 18.73 20.18
C GLY A 38 67.80 19.82 19.14
N THR A 39 66.55 20.19 18.88
CA THR A 39 66.04 21.57 18.66
C THR A 39 64.58 21.50 18.17
N GLY A 40 63.72 22.35 18.74
CA GLY A 40 62.45 22.75 18.11
C GLY A 40 61.18 22.14 18.72
N ALA A 41 60.45 22.95 19.48
CA ALA A 41 59.05 22.72 19.78
C ALA A 41 58.22 22.70 18.47
N SER A 42 57.38 21.68 18.31
CA SER A 42 56.18 21.72 17.47
C SER A 42 55.02 21.27 18.36
N GLY A 43 53.93 22.04 18.39
CA GLY A 43 52.72 21.66 19.14
C GLY A 43 52.19 20.33 18.64
N ALA A 44 51.77 19.44 19.54
CA ALA A 44 51.13 18.19 19.15
C ALA A 44 49.83 18.54 18.41
N GLN A 45 49.66 18.03 17.19
CA GLN A 45 48.49 18.32 16.36
C GLN A 45 47.33 17.38 16.73
N PHE A 46 46.11 17.90 16.83
CA PHE A 46 44.90 17.09 17.03
C PHE A 46 44.62 16.24 15.78
N THR A 47 44.65 14.91 15.95
CA THR A 47 44.60 13.91 14.85
C THR A 47 43.70 12.71 15.20
N ILE A 48 43.26 11.95 14.19
CA ILE A 48 42.60 10.65 14.40
C ILE A 48 43.68 9.60 14.65
N GLU A 49 43.61 8.90 15.78
CA GLU A 49 44.49 7.78 16.10
C GLU A 49 44.00 6.47 15.49
N SER A 50 42.69 6.21 15.55
CA SER A 50 42.12 5.00 14.97
C SER A 50 40.64 5.11 14.66
N ILE A 51 40.19 4.29 13.70
CA ILE A 51 38.77 4.03 13.39
C ILE A 51 38.62 2.51 13.38
N ASN A 52 37.62 1.99 14.09
CA ASN A 52 37.44 0.53 14.25
C ASN A 52 36.91 -0.16 12.97
N VAL A 53 36.20 0.57 12.09
CA VAL A 53 35.83 0.13 10.74
C VAL A 53 36.98 0.44 9.77
N LEU A 54 37.42 -0.56 9.01
CA LEU A 54 38.51 -0.47 8.04
C LEU A 54 38.00 -0.52 6.60
N GLN A 55 38.84 -0.11 5.67
CA GLN A 55 38.52 -0.03 4.25
C GLN A 55 38.07 -1.40 3.69
N GLY A 56 36.89 -1.41 3.06
CA GLY A 56 36.30 -2.56 2.39
C GLY A 56 35.77 -3.64 3.33
N MET A 57 35.69 -3.39 4.64
CA MET A 57 35.14 -4.38 5.57
C MET A 57 33.63 -4.47 5.45
N GLU A 58 33.11 -5.66 5.75
CA GLU A 58 31.70 -5.86 6.02
C GLU A 58 31.40 -5.47 7.48
N TRP A 59 30.34 -4.67 7.69
CA TRP A 59 29.99 -4.10 8.99
C TRP A 59 28.52 -4.36 9.32
N LYS A 60 28.26 -5.04 10.45
CA LYS A 60 26.92 -5.40 10.92
C LYS A 60 26.10 -4.16 11.29
N LEU A 61 24.78 -4.23 11.12
CA LEU A 61 23.90 -3.06 11.10
C LEU A 61 23.85 -2.31 12.44
N ASN A 62 23.89 -3.03 13.57
CA ASN A 62 23.84 -2.45 14.93
C ASN A 62 25.24 -2.28 15.56
N ARG A 63 26.33 -2.50 14.81
CA ARG A 63 27.68 -2.46 15.35
C ARG A 63 28.19 -1.02 15.43
N SER A 64 28.59 -0.60 16.63
CA SER A 64 29.10 0.75 16.88
C SER A 64 30.37 1.07 16.08
N ILE A 65 30.46 2.30 15.57
CA ILE A 65 31.65 2.84 14.91
C ILE A 65 32.35 3.77 15.89
N ASP A 66 33.58 3.41 16.28
CA ASP A 66 34.37 4.13 17.27
C ASP A 66 35.54 4.84 16.57
N ILE A 67 35.66 6.15 16.79
CA ILE A 67 36.71 7.02 16.25
C ILE A 67 37.50 7.60 17.43
N THR A 68 38.74 7.19 17.58
CA THR A 68 39.63 7.64 18.67
C THR A 68 40.55 8.75 18.19
N PHE A 69 40.62 9.84 18.93
CA PHE A 69 41.42 11.04 18.64
C PHE A 69 42.64 11.15 19.57
N SER A 70 43.62 11.95 19.19
CA SER A 70 44.88 12.16 19.94
C SER A 70 44.71 12.94 21.25
N ASP A 71 43.57 13.61 21.45
CA ASP A 71 43.24 14.39 22.66
C ASP A 71 41.73 14.30 22.97
N ASP A 72 41.30 14.81 24.12
CA ASP A 72 39.88 14.86 24.50
C ASP A 72 39.08 15.69 23.48
N VAL A 73 37.89 15.22 23.10
CA VAL A 73 37.02 15.86 22.10
C VAL A 73 36.05 16.83 22.76
N ASP A 74 35.84 17.99 22.13
CA ASP A 74 34.68 18.83 22.44
C ASP A 74 33.43 18.27 21.76
N PHE A 75 32.60 17.57 22.54
CA PHE A 75 31.42 16.88 22.03
C PHE A 75 30.40 17.81 21.38
N ALA A 76 30.38 19.11 21.74
CA ALA A 76 29.47 20.08 21.12
C ALA A 76 29.77 20.29 19.61
N THR A 77 30.95 19.86 19.14
CA THR A 77 31.37 19.93 17.74
C THR A 77 31.12 18.64 16.96
N VAL A 78 30.66 17.58 17.64
CA VAL A 78 30.33 16.29 17.04
C VAL A 78 28.91 16.36 16.47
N THR A 79 28.81 16.39 15.15
CA THR A 79 27.54 16.39 14.42
C THR A 79 27.70 15.58 13.14
N MET A 80 26.59 15.28 12.47
CA MET A 80 26.64 14.64 11.14
C MET A 80 27.45 15.45 10.12
N ASN A 81 27.58 16.78 10.29
CA ASN A 81 28.38 17.60 9.38
C ASN A 81 29.89 17.41 9.59
N THR A 82 30.34 17.04 10.79
CA THR A 82 31.77 16.86 11.11
C THR A 82 32.21 15.40 10.99
N ILE A 83 31.30 14.45 11.24
CA ILE A 83 31.46 13.00 11.04
C ILE A 83 30.28 12.52 10.18
N ASN A 84 30.50 12.35 8.88
CA ASN A 84 29.49 11.93 7.92
C ASN A 84 29.56 10.43 7.68
N ILE A 85 28.44 9.72 7.72
CA ILE A 85 28.32 8.33 7.26
C ILE A 85 27.22 8.31 6.22
N VAL A 86 27.54 8.08 4.95
CA VAL A 86 26.58 8.21 3.84
C VAL A 86 26.59 7.00 2.91
N ASP A 87 25.43 6.68 2.33
CA ASP A 87 25.27 5.66 1.29
C ASP A 87 25.69 6.21 -0.12
N PRO A 88 25.58 5.43 -1.22
CA PRO A 88 26.01 5.88 -2.55
C PRO A 88 25.11 6.96 -3.16
N VAL A 89 23.87 7.12 -2.68
CA VAL A 89 22.92 8.15 -3.11
C VAL A 89 22.98 9.41 -2.23
N GLY A 90 23.85 9.41 -1.21
CA GLY A 90 24.13 10.56 -0.36
C GLY A 90 23.24 10.69 0.87
N ARG A 91 22.45 9.65 1.23
CA ARG A 91 21.65 9.66 2.46
C ARG A 91 22.55 9.37 3.66
N ALA A 92 22.39 10.14 4.73
CA ALA A 92 23.12 9.93 5.97
C ALA A 92 22.55 8.72 6.74
N ALA A 93 23.44 7.91 7.31
CA ALA A 93 23.07 6.89 8.28
C ALA A 93 22.44 7.53 9.52
N THR A 94 21.45 6.87 10.12
CA THR A 94 20.80 7.35 11.35
C THR A 94 21.39 6.69 12.59
N GLY A 95 21.54 7.42 13.69
CA GLY A 95 22.17 6.92 14.89
C GLY A 95 22.50 8.03 15.88
N VAL A 96 23.05 7.64 17.02
CA VAL A 96 23.39 8.55 18.12
C VAL A 96 24.90 8.58 18.31
N PHE A 97 25.44 9.79 18.46
CA PHE A 97 26.81 9.97 18.91
C PHE A 97 26.85 9.96 20.44
N SER A 98 27.85 9.32 21.04
CA SER A 98 28.12 9.37 22.47
C SER A 98 29.61 9.22 22.76
N PHE A 99 30.00 9.46 24.02
CA PHE A 99 31.28 9.00 24.54
C PHE A 99 31.10 7.60 25.16
N PRO A 100 31.93 6.61 24.81
CA PRO A 100 31.83 5.30 25.42
C PRO A 100 32.28 5.34 26.89
N THR A 101 31.62 4.53 27.72
CA THR A 101 32.03 4.31 29.11
C THR A 101 33.01 3.14 29.17
N LEU A 102 34.18 3.37 29.75
CA LEU A 102 35.21 2.36 29.95
C LEU A 102 34.79 1.33 31.02
N PRO A 103 35.39 0.11 31.04
CA PRO A 103 35.04 -0.93 32.02
C PRO A 103 35.18 -0.54 33.50
N ASN A 104 35.86 0.55 33.80
CA ASN A 104 36.03 1.10 35.15
C ASN A 104 35.02 2.21 35.49
N GLY A 105 34.03 2.44 34.63
CA GLY A 105 32.98 3.46 34.81
C GLY A 105 33.39 4.88 34.42
N MET A 106 34.62 5.11 33.91
CA MET A 106 35.03 6.43 33.41
C MET A 106 34.61 6.63 31.96
N ILE A 107 34.22 7.84 31.60
CA ILE A 107 33.88 8.21 30.22
C ILE A 107 35.17 8.44 29.43
N ASP A 108 35.33 7.78 28.29
CA ASP A 108 36.44 8.02 27.36
C ASP A 108 36.11 9.19 26.42
N LYS A 109 36.59 10.38 26.78
CA LYS A 109 36.36 11.61 26.01
C LYS A 109 37.20 11.71 24.74
N ARG A 110 38.13 10.78 24.51
CA ARG A 110 38.96 10.74 23.30
C ARG A 110 38.33 9.94 22.18
N THR A 111 37.32 9.11 22.49
CA THR A 111 36.65 8.26 21.51
C THR A 111 35.23 8.75 21.29
N VAL A 112 34.91 9.12 20.06
CA VAL A 112 33.52 9.36 19.65
C VAL A 112 32.95 8.06 19.12
N ARG A 113 31.87 7.59 19.73
CA ARG A 113 31.10 6.43 19.28
C ARG A 113 29.90 6.91 18.48
N PHE A 114 29.70 6.34 17.30
CA PHE A 114 28.43 6.35 16.60
C PHE A 114 27.74 5.00 16.81
N GLN A 115 26.58 5.01 17.45
CA GLN A 115 25.71 3.85 17.59
C GLN A 115 24.61 3.93 16.54
N PRO A 116 24.60 3.07 15.51
CA PRO A 116 23.50 3.00 14.56
C PRO A 116 22.18 2.66 15.28
N ASN A 117 21.08 3.28 14.85
CA ASN A 117 19.75 2.92 15.34
C ASN A 117 19.42 1.48 14.94
N CYS A 118 18.83 0.70 15.83
CA CYS A 118 18.27 -0.58 15.44
C CYS A 118 16.88 -0.41 14.82
N PRO A 119 16.49 -1.34 13.95
CA PRO A 119 15.18 -1.29 13.36
C PRO A 119 14.09 -1.41 14.43
N ARG A 120 13.03 -0.62 14.25
CA ARG A 120 11.74 -0.83 14.91
C ARG A 120 10.72 -1.38 13.91
N LEU A 121 11.04 -1.37 12.62
CA LEU A 121 10.24 -1.94 11.54
C LEU A 121 10.79 -3.29 11.06
N PRO A 122 9.92 -4.22 10.62
CA PRO A 122 10.32 -5.56 10.19
C PRO A 122 11.18 -5.61 8.92
N ASP A 123 11.10 -4.58 8.07
CA ASP A 123 11.83 -4.50 6.81
C ASP A 123 13.22 -3.84 6.96
N PHE A 124 13.57 -3.43 8.18
CA PHE A 124 14.80 -2.72 8.53
C PHE A 124 14.97 -1.37 7.83
N SER A 125 13.90 -0.82 7.25
CA SER A 125 13.95 0.47 6.52
C SER A 125 14.27 1.65 7.43
N ASP A 126 13.95 1.54 8.73
CA ASP A 126 14.26 2.54 9.75
C ASP A 126 15.58 2.28 10.50
N ALA A 127 16.33 1.24 10.12
CA ALA A 127 17.63 0.96 10.71
C ALA A 127 18.67 2.05 10.36
N GLY A 128 19.62 2.26 11.27
CA GLY A 128 20.70 3.23 11.11
C GLY A 128 21.62 2.94 9.93
N LEU A 129 21.91 1.66 9.73
CA LEU A 129 22.54 1.12 8.53
C LEU A 129 21.55 0.12 7.92
N VAL A 130 21.35 0.17 6.60
CA VAL A 130 20.45 -0.76 5.90
C VAL A 130 21.22 -1.93 5.26
N PRO A 131 20.59 -3.11 5.07
CA PRO A 131 21.22 -4.25 4.42
C PRO A 131 21.78 -3.96 3.01
N SER A 132 22.72 -4.79 2.56
CA SER A 132 23.21 -4.82 1.17
C SER A 132 23.70 -3.47 0.61
N THR A 133 24.23 -2.59 1.46
CA THR A 133 24.52 -1.20 1.12
C THR A 133 25.99 -0.86 1.36
N SER A 134 26.59 -0.11 0.44
CA SER A 134 27.96 0.41 0.59
C SER A 134 27.95 1.80 1.21
N TYR A 135 28.62 1.97 2.35
CA TYR A 135 28.71 3.24 3.06
C TYR A 135 30.10 3.86 2.98
N ARG A 136 30.13 5.18 3.08
CA ARG A 136 31.33 6.00 3.19
C ARG A 136 31.27 6.83 4.47
N LEU A 137 32.19 6.54 5.40
CA LEU A 137 32.49 7.35 6.57
C LEU A 137 33.52 8.43 6.21
N VAL A 138 33.23 9.69 6.55
CA VAL A 138 34.11 10.85 6.34
C VAL A 138 34.15 11.68 7.63
N VAL A 139 35.33 11.75 8.25
CA VAL A 139 35.63 12.71 9.32
C VAL A 139 36.35 13.89 8.68
N LEU A 140 35.74 15.07 8.70
CA LEU A 140 36.31 16.24 8.04
C LEU A 140 37.49 16.80 8.84
N GLY A 141 38.64 17.00 8.19
CA GLY A 141 39.76 17.77 8.74
C GLY A 141 39.68 19.25 8.36
N SER A 142 40.40 20.09 9.08
CA SER A 142 40.50 21.54 8.85
C SER A 142 41.00 21.92 7.46
N THR A 143 41.73 21.02 6.79
CA THR A 143 42.21 21.16 5.40
C THR A 143 41.11 20.97 4.34
N SER A 144 39.92 20.50 4.72
CA SER A 144 38.82 20.17 3.79
C SER A 144 37.80 21.29 3.58
N GLY A 145 38.00 22.48 4.18
CA GLY A 145 37.18 23.67 3.93
C GLY A 145 35.80 23.72 4.60
N GLY A 146 35.51 22.83 5.56
CA GLY A 146 34.26 22.77 6.34
C GLY A 146 34.48 22.83 7.86
N VAL A 147 33.39 22.77 8.64
CA VAL A 147 33.45 22.64 10.11
C VAL A 147 34.03 21.27 10.46
N THR A 148 34.90 21.20 11.46
CA THR A 148 35.59 19.98 11.87
C THR A 148 35.36 19.69 13.36
N VAL A 149 35.68 18.48 13.79
CA VAL A 149 35.72 18.11 15.21
C VAL A 149 36.84 18.90 15.90
N LEU A 150 36.55 19.48 17.06
CA LEU A 150 37.54 20.18 17.90
C LEU A 150 37.94 19.33 19.10
N SER A 151 39.17 19.54 19.58
CA SER A 151 39.56 19.08 20.91
C SER A 151 38.85 19.92 22.00
N ALA A 152 38.81 19.41 23.22
CA ALA A 152 38.32 20.14 24.39
C ALA A 152 39.16 21.41 24.71
N SER A 153 40.38 21.49 24.18
CA SER A 153 41.26 22.66 24.23
C SER A 153 41.05 23.65 23.07
N GLY A 154 40.16 23.33 22.11
CA GLY A 154 39.76 24.17 20.98
C GLY A 154 40.60 24.00 19.72
N GLU A 155 41.46 22.99 19.64
CA GLU A 155 42.28 22.70 18.45
C GLU A 155 41.46 21.96 17.37
N SER A 156 41.59 22.37 16.12
CA SER A 156 40.91 21.75 14.98
C SER A 156 41.62 20.49 14.50
N LEU A 157 40.87 19.50 14.03
CA LEU A 157 41.45 18.27 13.47
C LEU A 157 42.30 18.61 12.23
N ASP A 158 43.57 18.20 12.22
CA ASP A 158 44.50 18.54 11.14
C ASP A 158 44.13 17.81 9.83
N VAL A 159 44.24 16.47 9.86
CA VAL A 159 43.93 15.58 8.75
C VAL A 159 42.70 14.74 9.07
N GLY A 160 41.70 14.80 8.18
CA GLY A 160 40.48 14.00 8.28
C GLY A 160 40.68 12.52 7.95
N GLY A 161 39.63 11.73 8.11
CA GLY A 161 39.61 10.30 7.80
C GLY A 161 38.52 9.97 6.78
N MET A 162 38.78 9.01 5.88
CA MET A 162 37.78 8.45 4.98
C MET A 162 37.89 6.93 4.97
N VAL A 163 36.75 6.24 5.16
CA VAL A 163 36.66 4.78 5.12
C VAL A 163 35.41 4.39 4.34
N ASN A 164 35.55 3.51 3.35
CA ASN A 164 34.41 2.85 2.71
C ASN A 164 34.24 1.45 3.32
N PHE A 165 33.00 1.05 3.57
CA PHE A 165 32.64 -0.28 4.08
C PHE A 165 31.29 -0.70 3.50
N SER A 166 30.88 -1.96 3.67
CA SER A 166 29.57 -2.44 3.22
C SER A 166 28.82 -3.16 4.34
N THR A 167 27.50 -3.18 4.29
CA THR A 167 26.68 -4.03 5.17
C THR A 167 26.49 -5.42 4.55
N PRO A 168 26.23 -6.48 5.35
CA PRO A 168 26.03 -7.83 4.82
C PRO A 168 24.86 -7.89 3.83
N ASN A 169 25.01 -8.70 2.78
CA ASN A 169 23.93 -8.99 1.84
C ASN A 169 23.15 -10.24 2.28
N SER A 170 22.20 -10.04 3.19
CA SER A 170 21.37 -11.10 3.76
C SER A 170 20.03 -10.54 4.25
N SER A 171 19.04 -11.41 4.42
CA SER A 171 17.81 -11.13 5.18
C SER A 171 17.79 -11.80 6.55
N ASP A 172 18.81 -12.61 6.88
CA ASP A 172 18.93 -13.32 8.15
C ASP A 172 19.50 -12.41 9.25
N ALA A 173 18.74 -12.24 10.33
CA ALA A 173 19.09 -11.39 11.47
C ALA A 173 20.41 -11.78 12.14
N LEU A 174 20.74 -13.08 12.23
CA LEU A 174 22.02 -13.57 12.78
C LEU A 174 23.24 -13.09 11.96
N THR A 175 23.03 -12.94 10.65
CA THR A 175 24.03 -12.43 9.72
C THR A 175 24.11 -10.90 9.81
N LEU A 176 22.96 -10.22 9.87
CA LEU A 176 22.87 -8.76 9.84
C LEU A 176 23.28 -8.07 11.14
N PHE A 177 23.00 -8.66 12.30
CA PHE A 177 23.16 -8.03 13.61
C PHE A 177 24.23 -8.72 14.47
N LEU A 178 24.88 -7.92 15.30
CA LEU A 178 25.81 -8.37 16.33
C LEU A 178 25.01 -8.58 17.63
N ASP A 179 25.05 -9.79 18.17
CA ASP A 179 24.62 -10.06 19.53
C ASP A 179 25.62 -9.42 20.50
N THR A 180 25.18 -8.41 21.25
CA THR A 180 25.98 -7.68 22.23
C THR A 180 25.85 -8.24 23.64
N VAL A 181 24.80 -9.01 23.92
CA VAL A 181 24.45 -9.51 25.25
C VAL A 181 24.03 -10.98 25.13
N PRO A 182 24.95 -11.93 25.36
CA PRO A 182 24.65 -13.35 25.14
C PRO A 182 23.45 -13.86 25.95
N GLY A 183 22.55 -14.58 25.28
CA GLY A 183 21.37 -15.21 25.87
C GLY A 183 20.08 -14.41 25.64
N PRO A 184 18.93 -14.89 26.16
CA PRO A 184 17.63 -14.30 25.86
C PRO A 184 17.38 -12.97 26.59
N PRO A 185 16.44 -12.12 26.11
CA PRO A 185 16.11 -10.85 26.74
C PRO A 185 15.71 -11.01 28.21
N SER A 186 16.20 -10.11 29.06
CA SER A 186 15.86 -10.07 30.48
C SER A 186 15.30 -8.71 30.89
N ILE A 187 14.36 -8.75 31.84
CA ILE A 187 13.62 -7.60 32.30
C ILE A 187 14.47 -6.72 33.19
N ARG A 188 14.43 -5.40 32.96
CA ARG A 188 15.06 -4.39 33.82
C ARG A 188 14.10 -3.95 34.93
N LEU A 189 14.14 -4.64 36.08
CA LEU A 189 13.36 -4.32 37.28
C LEU A 189 14.23 -3.61 38.32
N ARG A 190 13.80 -2.45 38.83
CA ARG A 190 14.56 -1.69 39.84
C ARG A 190 14.77 -2.51 41.12
N GLY A 191 16.00 -2.51 41.62
CA GLY A 191 16.38 -3.28 42.81
C GLY A 191 16.63 -4.77 42.55
N SER A 192 16.48 -5.24 41.29
CA SER A 192 16.75 -6.62 40.87
C SER A 192 17.94 -6.69 39.91
N SER A 193 18.67 -7.81 39.91
CA SER A 193 19.71 -8.12 38.91
C SER A 193 20.76 -7.01 38.65
N GLY A 194 21.08 -6.19 39.66
CA GLY A 194 22.05 -5.10 39.54
C GLY A 194 21.51 -3.80 38.95
N VAL A 195 20.20 -3.71 38.67
CA VAL A 195 19.52 -2.47 38.27
C VAL A 195 19.33 -1.57 39.49
N ALA A 196 19.79 -0.32 39.40
CA ALA A 196 19.69 0.65 40.49
C ALA A 196 18.24 1.04 40.80
N THR A 197 17.96 1.44 42.04
CA THR A 197 16.60 1.84 42.46
C THR A 197 16.13 3.16 41.87
N ASP A 198 17.04 3.92 41.25
CA ASP A 198 16.81 5.21 40.59
C ASP A 198 17.04 5.15 39.07
N ASP A 199 17.22 3.96 38.50
CA ASP A 199 17.48 3.76 37.07
C ASP A 199 16.26 4.16 36.21
N LEU A 200 16.44 5.11 35.30
CA LEU A 200 15.37 5.61 34.42
C LEU A 200 15.08 4.66 33.25
N ASP A 201 16.00 3.75 32.91
CA ASP A 201 15.85 2.74 31.86
C ASP A 201 15.36 1.42 32.47
N ALA A 202 14.33 1.50 33.30
CA ALA A 202 13.72 0.37 33.98
C ALA A 202 12.22 0.31 33.68
N CYS A 203 11.59 -0.84 33.87
CA CYS A 203 10.18 -1.02 33.58
C CYS A 203 9.30 -0.08 34.43
N TYR A 204 8.25 0.46 33.83
CA TYR A 204 7.33 1.38 34.47
C TYR A 204 5.91 1.25 33.91
N VAL A 205 4.94 1.79 34.64
CA VAL A 205 3.61 2.11 34.14
C VAL A 205 3.51 3.63 34.02
N ASP A 206 2.92 4.10 32.93
CA ASP A 206 2.49 5.48 32.76
C ASP A 206 1.01 5.57 33.09
N VAL A 207 0.65 6.47 34.01
CA VAL A 207 -0.75 6.74 34.39
C VAL A 207 -0.99 8.23 34.24
N GLY A 208 -1.80 8.63 33.26
CA GLY A 208 -2.10 10.04 33.01
C GLY A 208 -0.87 10.93 32.79
N GLY A 209 0.20 10.38 32.19
CA GLY A 209 1.47 11.08 31.94
C GLY A 209 2.47 11.01 33.11
N GLN A 210 2.14 10.34 34.21
CA GLN A 210 3.03 10.10 35.35
C GLN A 210 3.69 8.72 35.25
N ARG A 211 5.02 8.68 35.21
CA ARG A 211 5.79 7.42 35.19
C ARG A 211 6.01 6.87 36.59
N ILE A 212 5.50 5.67 36.83
CA ILE A 212 5.64 4.93 38.08
C ILE A 212 6.43 3.64 37.82
N TYR A 213 7.65 3.56 38.36
CA TYR A 213 8.56 2.45 38.08
C TYR A 213 8.24 1.21 38.90
N PHE A 214 8.53 0.04 38.33
CA PHE A 214 8.37 -1.24 39.03
C PHE A 214 9.52 -1.43 40.02
N GLU A 215 9.18 -1.87 41.23
CA GLU A 215 10.15 -2.08 42.30
C GLU A 215 10.11 -3.53 42.79
N LEU A 216 11.28 -4.08 43.12
CA LEU A 216 11.38 -5.39 43.74
C LEU A 216 10.87 -5.35 45.19
N ASP A 217 9.79 -6.08 45.48
CA ASP A 217 9.38 -6.39 46.84
C ASP A 217 10.31 -7.47 47.42
N LEU A 218 11.12 -7.08 48.41
CA LEU A 218 12.07 -7.96 49.05
C LEU A 218 11.41 -9.08 49.87
N SER A 219 10.14 -8.92 50.25
CA SER A 219 9.42 -9.87 51.12
C SER A 219 9.00 -11.14 50.38
N ASP A 220 8.54 -11.02 49.13
CA ASP A 220 8.08 -12.14 48.31
C ASP A 220 8.92 -12.35 47.03
N GLN A 221 9.91 -11.49 46.80
CA GLN A 221 10.82 -11.50 45.65
C GLN A 221 10.07 -11.34 44.32
N THR A 222 9.01 -10.53 44.30
CA THR A 222 8.27 -10.16 43.09
C THR A 222 8.42 -8.68 42.77
N GLY A 223 8.37 -8.32 41.49
CA GLY A 223 8.28 -6.92 41.07
C GLY A 223 6.85 -6.41 41.18
N ARG A 224 6.68 -5.25 41.79
CA ARG A 224 5.38 -4.60 42.07
C ARG A 224 5.29 -3.26 41.36
N ILE A 225 4.08 -2.94 40.91
CA ILE A 225 3.69 -1.57 40.63
C ILE A 225 3.25 -0.98 41.98
N PRO A 226 3.86 0.10 42.46
CA PRO A 226 3.66 0.61 43.82
C PRO A 226 2.34 1.38 44.03
N ILE A 227 1.38 1.24 43.11
CA ILE A 227 0.04 1.80 43.17
C ILE A 227 -0.95 0.78 42.60
N ASP A 228 -2.21 0.92 42.99
CA ASP A 228 -3.33 0.30 42.26
C ASP A 228 -3.55 1.09 40.96
N LEU A 229 -3.96 0.40 39.90
CA LEU A 229 -4.19 1.03 38.59
C LEU A 229 -5.62 1.54 38.47
N PRO A 230 -5.84 2.75 37.91
CA PRO A 230 -7.18 3.24 37.57
C PRO A 230 -7.81 2.37 36.47
N LEU A 231 -9.10 2.58 36.20
CA LEU A 231 -9.85 1.73 35.28
C LEU A 231 -9.58 1.98 33.79
N ASN A 232 -8.64 2.85 33.39
CA ASN A 232 -8.33 3.12 31.98
C ASN A 232 -9.50 3.69 31.16
N HIS A 233 -10.23 4.67 31.71
CA HIS A 233 -11.29 5.39 30.99
C HIS A 233 -10.72 6.14 29.77
N TYR A 234 -11.42 6.06 28.65
CA TYR A 234 -11.12 6.79 27.42
C TYR A 234 -11.35 8.30 27.59
N SER A 235 -12.43 8.69 28.28
CA SER A 235 -12.81 10.10 28.45
C SER A 235 -11.98 10.87 29.49
N ILE A 236 -11.21 10.16 30.32
CA ILE A 236 -10.44 10.73 31.44
C ILE A 236 -8.95 10.44 31.21
N PRO A 237 -8.18 11.37 30.60
CA PRO A 237 -6.75 11.19 30.34
C PRO A 237 -5.95 10.81 31.60
N GLU A 238 -6.32 11.33 32.76
CA GLU A 238 -5.68 11.04 34.05
C GLU A 238 -5.85 9.59 34.52
N ASN A 239 -6.86 8.87 33.99
CA ASN A 239 -7.10 7.45 34.26
C ASN A 239 -6.45 6.52 33.22
N GLN A 240 -5.92 7.04 32.11
CA GLN A 240 -5.33 6.21 31.06
C GLN A 240 -4.03 5.56 31.51
N VAL A 241 -3.88 4.27 31.19
CA VAL A 241 -2.76 3.41 31.61
C VAL A 241 -1.97 2.97 30.39
N SER A 242 -0.65 2.99 30.46
CA SER A 242 0.21 2.22 29.56
C SER A 242 1.38 1.58 30.30
N VAL A 243 1.76 0.37 29.92
CA VAL A 243 2.81 -0.41 30.59
C VAL A 243 4.03 -0.48 29.69
N VAL A 244 5.19 -0.07 30.19
CA VAL A 244 6.45 -0.11 29.45
C VAL A 244 7.41 -1.13 30.07
N VAL A 245 7.80 -2.11 29.26
CA VAL A 245 8.76 -3.16 29.63
C VAL A 245 10.10 -2.87 28.99
N HIS A 246 11.10 -2.60 29.83
CA HIS A 246 12.48 -2.44 29.42
C HIS A 246 13.21 -3.79 29.46
N PHE A 247 13.87 -4.13 28.35
CA PHE A 247 14.74 -5.27 28.21
C PHE A 247 16.20 -4.82 28.27
N ASN A 248 17.08 -5.67 28.80
CA ASN A 248 18.52 -5.39 28.92
C ASN A 248 19.31 -5.51 27.60
N GLN A 249 18.62 -5.73 26.49
CA GLN A 249 19.21 -5.88 25.17
C GLN A 249 18.16 -5.63 24.07
N PRO A 250 18.61 -5.46 22.81
CA PRO A 250 17.73 -5.32 21.65
C PRO A 250 16.83 -6.53 21.42
N VAL A 251 15.63 -6.31 20.88
CA VAL A 251 14.66 -7.37 20.58
C VAL A 251 14.37 -7.44 19.08
N ASP A 252 13.90 -8.60 18.63
CA ASP A 252 13.38 -8.74 17.27
C ASP A 252 12.13 -7.88 17.09
N ALA A 253 12.18 -6.98 16.11
CA ALA A 253 11.12 -6.02 15.79
C ALA A 253 10.04 -6.59 14.86
N THR A 254 10.13 -7.87 14.48
CA THR A 254 9.09 -8.50 13.66
C THR A 254 7.73 -8.50 14.38
N PRO A 255 6.61 -8.31 13.67
CA PRO A 255 5.27 -8.42 14.25
C PRO A 255 4.99 -9.77 14.91
N THR A 256 5.71 -10.82 14.52
CA THR A 256 5.60 -12.15 15.15
C THR A 256 6.24 -12.22 16.53
N ASN A 257 7.22 -11.36 16.83
CA ASN A 257 7.85 -11.27 18.15
C ASN A 257 7.23 -10.16 19.01
N ILE A 258 6.93 -9.02 18.41
CA ILE A 258 6.21 -7.89 19.03
C ILE A 258 4.69 -8.15 18.95
N ASP A 259 4.26 -9.18 19.68
CA ASP A 259 2.89 -9.70 19.62
C ASP A 259 2.30 -9.88 21.03
N PRO A 260 0.98 -9.60 21.25
CA PRO A 260 0.30 -9.83 22.52
C PRO A 260 0.35 -11.29 23.01
N SER A 261 0.53 -12.27 22.12
CA SER A 261 0.74 -13.67 22.51
C SER A 261 2.07 -13.87 23.25
N TYR A 262 3.08 -13.04 23.01
CA TYR A 262 4.36 -13.11 23.72
C TYR A 262 4.47 -12.13 24.88
N VAL A 263 3.91 -10.93 24.77
CA VAL A 263 3.96 -9.94 25.85
C VAL A 263 2.57 -9.39 26.09
N SER A 264 2.01 -9.60 27.28
CA SER A 264 0.64 -9.17 27.60
C SER A 264 0.44 -8.69 29.02
N ILE A 265 -0.63 -7.93 29.21
CA ILE A 265 -1.22 -7.62 30.51
C ILE A 265 -2.28 -8.68 30.79
N GLN A 266 -2.33 -9.20 32.01
CA GLN A 266 -3.29 -10.21 32.43
C GLN A 266 -4.01 -9.78 33.70
N TYR A 267 -5.27 -10.17 33.81
CA TYR A 267 -6.05 -10.07 35.03
C TYR A 267 -6.46 -11.44 35.56
N PHE A 268 -6.72 -11.52 36.87
CA PHE A 268 -7.15 -12.74 37.51
C PHE A 268 -8.67 -12.79 37.67
N THR A 269 -9.31 -13.76 37.02
CA THR A 269 -10.77 -13.97 37.04
C THR A 269 -11.29 -14.62 38.34
N GLY A 270 -10.43 -14.83 39.34
CA GLY A 270 -10.71 -15.68 40.50
C GLY A 270 -10.39 -17.17 40.28
N LEU A 271 -10.23 -17.61 39.02
CA LEU A 271 -9.89 -19.00 38.66
C LEU A 271 -8.64 -19.09 37.78
N VAL A 272 -8.58 -18.25 36.74
CA VAL A 272 -7.51 -18.26 35.73
C VAL A 272 -7.04 -16.84 35.42
N TRP A 273 -5.77 -16.72 35.03
CA TRP A 273 -5.23 -15.50 34.45
C TRP A 273 -5.67 -15.41 32.99
N THR A 274 -6.19 -14.25 32.59
CA THR A 274 -6.72 -14.00 31.26
C THR A 274 -6.08 -12.74 30.68
N ASP A 275 -5.76 -12.75 29.39
CA ASP A 275 -5.13 -11.62 28.71
C ASP A 275 -6.09 -10.45 28.53
N ILE A 276 -5.55 -9.24 28.66
CA ILE A 276 -6.16 -7.98 28.25
C ILE A 276 -5.58 -7.62 26.89
N GLN A 277 -6.45 -7.30 25.93
CA GLN A 277 -6.01 -6.87 24.61
C GLN A 277 -5.27 -5.53 24.74
N SER A 278 -4.11 -5.43 24.10
CA SER A 278 -3.26 -4.23 24.14
C SER A 278 -2.69 -3.91 22.77
N ASP A 279 -2.52 -2.62 22.49
CA ASP A 279 -1.67 -2.15 21.40
C ASP A 279 -0.20 -2.20 21.81
N MET A 280 0.65 -2.64 20.88
CA MET A 280 2.08 -2.85 21.10
C MET A 280 2.88 -1.84 20.28
N ASP A 281 3.80 -1.12 20.94
CA ASP A 281 4.70 -0.17 20.29
C ASP A 281 6.14 -0.38 20.78
N LEU A 282 7.01 -0.81 19.87
CA LEU A 282 8.46 -0.87 20.11
C LEU A 282 9.06 0.50 19.80
N PHE A 283 9.00 1.41 20.77
CA PHE A 283 9.42 2.79 20.54
C PHE A 283 10.93 3.02 20.74
N GLU A 284 11.64 2.12 21.42
CA GLU A 284 13.11 2.14 21.56
C GLU A 284 13.72 0.75 21.28
N ASN A 285 14.77 0.70 20.45
CA ASN A 285 15.56 -0.50 20.21
C ASN A 285 17.05 -0.15 20.04
N CYS A 286 17.96 -0.93 20.65
CA CYS A 286 19.41 -0.67 20.72
C CYS A 286 19.82 0.66 21.37
N THR A 287 19.21 0.98 22.50
CA THR A 287 19.76 1.98 23.43
C THR A 287 21.02 1.43 24.12
N ASP A 288 21.71 2.25 24.92
CA ASP A 288 22.81 1.78 25.76
C ASP A 288 22.37 0.65 26.72
N THR A 289 21.07 0.53 27.00
CA THR A 289 20.48 -0.45 27.92
C THR A 289 19.70 -1.57 27.25
N GLY A 290 19.22 -1.41 26.01
CA GLY A 290 18.51 -2.45 25.26
C GLY A 290 17.32 -1.96 24.45
N ALA A 291 16.12 -2.44 24.78
CA ALA A 291 14.87 -2.13 24.08
C ALA A 291 13.75 -1.80 25.08
N ALA A 292 12.76 -1.02 24.64
CA ALA A 292 11.58 -0.68 25.42
C ALA A 292 10.30 -0.91 24.60
N LEU A 293 9.42 -1.76 25.14
CA LEU A 293 8.15 -2.12 24.53
C LEU A 293 7.01 -1.54 25.36
N ARG A 294 6.14 -0.74 24.73
CA ARG A 294 4.92 -0.20 25.34
C ARG A 294 3.72 -1.07 25.00
N MET A 295 2.96 -1.44 26.02
CA MET A 295 1.61 -2.00 25.93
C MET A 295 0.60 -0.93 26.34
N ILE A 296 -0.36 -0.65 25.48
CA ILE A 296 -1.50 0.22 25.78
C ILE A 296 -2.74 -0.68 25.88
N PRO A 297 -3.25 -0.98 27.10
CA PRO A 297 -4.48 -1.75 27.23
C PRO A 297 -5.63 -1.07 26.49
N ARG A 298 -6.38 -1.86 25.72
CA ARG A 298 -7.58 -1.40 25.06
C ARG A 298 -8.81 -1.67 25.94
N GLY A 299 -9.69 -0.69 26.02
CA GLY A 299 -10.90 -0.72 26.84
C GLY A 299 -10.63 -0.46 28.31
N ILE A 300 -11.71 -0.41 29.07
CA ILE A 300 -11.70 -0.31 30.54
C ILE A 300 -11.04 -1.55 31.16
N LEU A 301 -10.25 -1.36 32.22
CA LEU A 301 -9.64 -2.44 33.02
C LEU A 301 -10.68 -3.07 33.98
N PRO A 302 -10.51 -4.34 34.38
CA PRO A 302 -11.42 -4.98 35.34
C PRO A 302 -11.40 -4.27 36.69
N GLN A 303 -12.46 -4.36 37.48
CA GLN A 303 -12.54 -3.71 38.79
C GLN A 303 -12.00 -4.60 39.91
N ASP A 304 -11.33 -4.02 40.91
CA ASP A 304 -10.82 -4.70 42.12
C ASP A 304 -10.19 -6.07 41.81
N SER A 305 -9.34 -6.09 40.79
CA SER A 305 -8.84 -7.33 40.17
C SER A 305 -7.31 -7.34 40.13
N PRO A 306 -6.68 -8.45 40.54
CA PRO A 306 -5.23 -8.59 40.40
C PRO A 306 -4.79 -8.55 38.95
N LEU A 307 -3.80 -7.69 38.67
CA LEU A 307 -3.13 -7.53 37.39
C LEU A 307 -1.69 -8.01 37.43
N ARG A 308 -1.21 -8.51 36.29
CA ARG A 308 0.21 -8.76 36.07
C ARG A 308 0.62 -8.53 34.62
N VAL A 309 1.90 -8.29 34.41
CA VAL A 309 2.52 -8.36 33.08
C VAL A 309 3.19 -9.71 32.90
N VAL A 310 3.06 -10.28 31.70
CA VAL A 310 3.69 -11.54 31.32
C VAL A 310 4.53 -11.36 30.06
N VAL A 311 5.75 -11.90 30.09
CA VAL A 311 6.55 -12.15 28.88
C VAL A 311 6.70 -13.66 28.74
N ARG A 312 6.10 -14.25 27.70
CA ARG A 312 6.01 -15.69 27.50
C ARG A 312 7.28 -16.28 26.89
N GLN A 313 7.42 -17.58 27.06
CA GLN A 313 8.42 -18.39 26.36
C GLN A 313 8.33 -18.15 24.84
N GLY A 314 9.48 -17.96 24.19
CA GLY A 314 9.57 -17.74 22.74
C GLY A 314 9.90 -16.30 22.33
N PHE A 315 9.60 -15.30 23.19
CA PHE A 315 10.02 -13.92 22.93
C PHE A 315 11.54 -13.83 22.84
N ALA A 316 12.04 -13.27 21.73
CA ALA A 316 13.44 -13.35 21.32
C ALA A 316 14.13 -11.98 21.27
N ASP A 317 15.45 -12.01 21.44
CA ASP A 317 16.31 -10.88 21.16
C ASP A 317 16.42 -10.64 19.64
N LEU A 318 17.16 -9.60 19.24
CA LEU A 318 17.37 -9.26 17.82
C LEU A 318 18.09 -10.36 17.02
N THR A 319 18.76 -11.32 17.68
CA THR A 319 19.50 -12.40 17.02
C THR A 319 18.87 -13.79 17.13
N GLY A 320 17.73 -13.92 17.82
CA GLY A 320 16.90 -15.14 17.86
C GLY A 320 17.04 -16.01 19.12
N ASP A 321 17.81 -15.59 20.12
CA ASP A 321 17.85 -16.20 21.44
C ASP A 321 16.54 -15.93 22.20
N SER A 322 15.72 -16.97 22.37
CA SER A 322 14.37 -16.86 22.96
C SER A 322 14.32 -17.17 24.46
N ILE A 323 13.45 -16.46 25.18
CA ILE A 323 13.11 -16.76 26.58
C ILE A 323 12.59 -18.20 26.70
N SER A 324 13.07 -18.92 27.73
CA SER A 324 12.82 -20.36 27.90
C SER A 324 11.64 -20.72 28.81
N SER A 325 11.06 -19.75 29.52
CA SER A 325 9.87 -19.91 30.36
C SER A 325 9.21 -18.56 30.63
N ASP A 326 7.90 -18.54 30.83
CA ASP A 326 7.15 -17.31 31.10
C ASP A 326 7.68 -16.54 32.31
N LEU A 327 7.89 -15.24 32.12
CA LEU A 327 8.24 -14.27 33.14
C LEU A 327 6.96 -13.61 33.64
N THR A 328 6.50 -13.98 34.84
CA THR A 328 5.20 -13.53 35.38
C THR A 328 5.31 -12.79 36.72
N LYS A 329 6.53 -12.53 37.20
CA LYS A 329 6.77 -12.08 38.58
C LYS A 329 7.53 -10.75 38.68
N PHE A 330 7.45 -9.91 37.67
CA PHE A 330 8.19 -8.65 37.62
C PHE A 330 7.30 -7.40 37.62
N ALA A 331 5.99 -7.55 37.39
CA ALA A 331 5.03 -6.46 37.46
C ALA A 331 3.68 -7.02 37.89
N MET A 332 3.36 -6.85 39.18
CA MET A 332 2.05 -7.18 39.75
C MET A 332 1.44 -5.95 40.40
N SER A 333 0.13 -5.80 40.29
CA SER A 333 -0.68 -4.72 40.84
C SER A 333 -2.12 -5.20 41.02
N ASP A 334 -2.99 -4.35 41.54
CA ASP A 334 -4.43 -4.53 41.54
C ASP A 334 -5.06 -3.32 40.82
N THR A 335 -6.26 -3.47 40.29
CA THR A 335 -7.06 -2.33 39.82
C THR A 335 -7.92 -1.78 40.94
N VAL A 336 -8.25 -0.50 40.86
CA VAL A 336 -9.23 0.13 41.77
C VAL A 336 -10.65 -0.38 41.50
N GLN A 337 -11.58 -0.09 42.42
CA GLN A 337 -13.00 -0.27 42.18
C GLN A 337 -13.60 1.01 41.58
N ALA A 338 -14.69 0.89 40.81
CA ALA A 338 -15.46 2.07 40.44
C ALA A 338 -16.01 2.79 41.70
N GLY A 339 -16.06 4.12 41.63
CA GLY A 339 -16.38 5.00 42.75
C GLY A 339 -15.17 5.39 43.63
N ASP A 340 -14.06 4.65 43.57
CA ASP A 340 -12.83 5.05 44.28
C ASP A 340 -12.15 6.23 43.60
N PRO A 341 -11.44 7.10 44.36
CA PRO A 341 -10.63 8.17 43.78
C PRO A 341 -9.45 7.61 42.99
N ASN A 342 -9.02 8.32 41.93
CA ASN A 342 -7.80 7.98 41.22
C ASN A 342 -6.60 8.02 42.20
N PRO A 343 -5.76 6.96 42.23
CA PRO A 343 -4.65 6.86 43.19
C PRO A 343 -3.60 7.98 43.10
N LEU A 344 -3.39 8.55 41.91
CA LEU A 344 -2.45 9.65 41.68
C LEU A 344 -3.13 11.03 41.65
N PHE A 345 -4.43 11.07 41.34
CA PHE A 345 -5.20 12.30 41.19
C PHE A 345 -6.46 12.26 42.07
N PRO A 346 -6.37 12.48 43.40
CA PRO A 346 -7.45 12.20 44.36
C PRO A 346 -8.73 13.06 44.24
N GLY A 347 -8.81 13.96 43.26
CA GLY A 347 -10.01 14.72 42.90
C GLY A 347 -10.69 14.26 41.60
N ILE A 348 -10.10 13.27 40.91
CA ILE A 348 -10.64 12.61 39.73
C ILE A 348 -11.13 11.23 40.20
N GLY A 349 -12.39 10.89 39.91
CA GLY A 349 -12.97 9.60 40.27
C GLY A 349 -12.69 8.51 39.23
N ASN A 350 -13.05 7.27 39.58
CA ASN A 350 -13.18 6.17 38.64
C ASN A 350 -14.68 5.86 38.44
N PRO A 351 -15.41 6.63 37.61
CA PRO A 351 -16.87 6.47 37.47
C PRO A 351 -17.24 5.15 36.78
N GLU A 352 -18.51 4.72 36.92
CA GLU A 352 -19.09 3.56 36.21
C GLU A 352 -19.53 3.90 34.78
N VAL A 353 -19.14 5.08 34.28
CA VAL A 353 -19.54 5.60 32.96
C VAL A 353 -18.35 6.15 32.18
N ASP A 354 -18.34 5.86 30.88
CA ASP A 354 -17.30 6.31 29.94
C ASP A 354 -17.88 6.54 28.55
N GLU A 355 -17.03 6.88 27.59
CA GLU A 355 -17.41 7.01 26.19
C GLU A 355 -16.31 6.59 25.23
N ILE A 356 -16.74 6.33 24.00
CA ILE A 356 -15.91 6.32 22.81
C ILE A 356 -16.16 7.65 22.11
N LEU A 357 -15.11 8.45 21.93
CA LEU A 357 -15.16 9.73 21.22
C LEU A 357 -14.17 9.69 20.05
N GLU A 358 -14.67 9.88 18.84
CA GLU A 358 -13.90 10.06 17.63
C GLU A 358 -14.06 11.50 17.15
N THR A 359 -12.93 12.18 16.93
CA THR A 359 -12.87 13.59 16.47
C THR A 359 -12.28 13.72 15.08
N PHE A 360 -11.92 12.58 14.47
CA PHE A 360 -11.32 12.47 13.14
C PHE A 360 -10.05 13.31 13.00
N THR A 361 -9.37 13.65 14.10
CA THR A 361 -8.14 14.46 14.08
C THR A 361 -6.96 13.68 13.49
N ILE A 362 -7.03 12.35 13.51
CA ILE A 362 -6.04 11.42 12.97
C ILE A 362 -6.64 10.55 11.86
N GLY A 363 -5.89 10.31 10.78
CA GLY A 363 -6.31 9.47 9.65
C GLY A 363 -6.07 7.97 9.91
N GLY A 364 -6.72 7.08 9.17
CA GLY A 364 -6.75 5.64 9.46
C GLY A 364 -5.42 4.89 9.55
N VAL A 365 -4.40 5.35 8.85
CA VAL A 365 -3.04 4.77 8.89
C VAL A 365 -2.22 5.23 10.10
N GLN A 366 -2.72 6.20 10.87
CA GLN A 366 -2.04 6.73 12.04
C GLN A 366 -2.37 5.90 13.29
N LEU A 367 -1.38 5.77 14.18
CA LEU A 367 -1.53 5.06 15.45
C LEU A 367 -2.66 5.69 16.28
N GLY A 368 -3.52 4.84 16.83
CA GLY A 368 -4.68 5.27 17.62
C GLY A 368 -5.93 5.58 16.82
N SER A 369 -5.88 5.57 15.47
CA SER A 369 -7.07 5.80 14.66
C SER A 369 -8.09 4.67 14.79
N LEU A 370 -9.35 5.03 14.99
CA LEU A 370 -10.45 4.08 15.01
C LEU A 370 -10.87 3.64 13.62
N GLU A 371 -10.40 4.28 12.53
CA GLU A 371 -10.79 3.87 11.17
C GLU A 371 -10.34 2.43 10.87
N ASP A 372 -11.26 1.62 10.34
CA ASP A 372 -10.92 0.34 9.72
C ASP A 372 -10.55 0.55 8.24
N THR A 373 -9.25 0.76 8.00
CA THR A 373 -8.70 0.96 6.65
C THR A 373 -8.71 -0.29 5.78
N VAL A 374 -8.88 -1.48 6.37
CA VAL A 374 -8.96 -2.75 5.64
C VAL A 374 -10.40 -3.19 5.38
N ALA A 375 -11.37 -2.49 5.97
CA ALA A 375 -12.76 -2.62 5.56
C ALA A 375 -12.88 -2.43 4.05
N ALA A 376 -13.76 -3.20 3.45
CA ALA A 376 -14.08 -2.99 2.06
C ALA A 376 -15.54 -2.62 1.96
N PHE A 377 -15.83 -1.70 1.04
CA PHE A 377 -17.17 -1.23 0.77
C PHE A 377 -17.50 -1.42 -0.71
N GLU A 378 -18.78 -1.65 -1.00
CA GLU A 378 -19.34 -1.67 -2.37
C GLU A 378 -19.47 -0.26 -2.98
N VAL A 379 -19.02 0.76 -2.24
CA VAL A 379 -19.05 2.18 -2.59
C VAL A 379 -17.70 2.82 -2.24
N PRO A 380 -17.38 4.01 -2.76
CA PRO A 380 -16.20 4.77 -2.34
C PRO A 380 -16.07 4.88 -0.81
N ARG A 381 -14.83 4.90 -0.32
CA ARG A 381 -14.54 5.12 1.09
C ARG A 381 -14.68 6.60 1.43
N ALA A 382 -15.37 6.94 2.52
CA ALA A 382 -15.48 8.32 3.02
C ALA A 382 -14.13 8.83 3.54
N ASP A 383 -13.92 10.15 3.48
CA ASP A 383 -12.65 10.77 3.87
C ASP A 383 -12.56 10.85 5.41
N TRP A 384 -11.67 10.07 6.02
CA TRP A 384 -11.46 10.04 7.48
C TRP A 384 -10.18 10.77 7.88
N GLY A 385 -10.28 11.88 8.62
CA GLY A 385 -9.11 12.59 9.13
C GLY A 385 -9.25 14.11 9.07
N ASN A 386 -8.19 14.83 9.43
CA ASN A 386 -8.14 16.31 9.37
C ASN A 386 -9.22 17.04 10.18
N GLY A 387 -9.80 16.38 11.19
CA GLY A 387 -10.85 16.91 12.07
C GLY A 387 -12.27 16.71 11.55
N GLU A 388 -12.49 15.97 10.45
CA GLU A 388 -13.85 15.60 10.01
C GLU A 388 -13.88 14.19 9.38
N LEU A 389 -15.02 13.51 9.50
CA LEU A 389 -15.37 12.39 8.62
C LEU A 389 -16.30 12.92 7.54
N LYS A 390 -15.84 12.95 6.29
CA LYS A 390 -16.53 13.66 5.21
C LYS A 390 -16.98 12.69 4.11
N ALA A 391 -18.15 12.97 3.52
CA ALA A 391 -18.54 12.32 2.27
C ALA A 391 -17.41 12.44 1.23
N SER A 392 -16.96 11.31 0.71
CA SER A 392 -15.92 11.33 -0.33
C SER A 392 -16.54 11.55 -1.69
N PHE A 393 -15.80 12.31 -2.51
CA PHE A 393 -16.10 12.49 -3.91
C PHE A 393 -14.77 12.75 -4.60
N ASP A 394 -14.03 11.67 -4.85
CA ASP A 394 -12.70 11.74 -5.48
C ASP A 394 -12.82 11.86 -7.01
N PHE A 395 -13.50 12.92 -7.44
CA PHE A 395 -13.59 13.30 -8.84
C PHE A 395 -12.76 14.57 -9.06
N GLY A 396 -11.58 14.41 -9.65
CA GLY A 396 -10.66 15.52 -9.89
C GLY A 396 -11.05 16.49 -11.02
N GLY A 397 -12.17 16.26 -11.73
CA GLY A 397 -12.61 17.09 -12.84
C GLY A 397 -13.44 18.29 -12.41
N THR A 398 -13.35 19.39 -13.17
CA THR A 398 -14.06 20.65 -12.89
C THR A 398 -15.05 21.05 -13.98
N GLY A 399 -15.08 20.31 -15.09
CA GLY A 399 -15.80 20.69 -16.30
C GLY A 399 -14.96 21.57 -17.24
N GLY A 400 -13.66 21.68 -16.97
CA GLY A 400 -12.72 22.52 -17.70
C GLY A 400 -12.90 24.04 -17.48
N PRO A 401 -12.27 24.89 -18.31
CA PRO A 401 -12.36 26.35 -18.18
C PRO A 401 -13.81 26.84 -18.17
N GLY A 402 -14.23 27.46 -17.06
CA GLY A 402 -15.61 27.96 -16.89
C GLY A 402 -16.63 26.90 -16.44
N SER A 403 -16.19 25.66 -16.18
CA SER A 403 -17.03 24.51 -15.82
C SER A 403 -18.07 24.09 -16.89
N ASP A 404 -17.96 24.63 -18.11
CA ASP A 404 -18.85 24.39 -19.23
C ASP A 404 -18.10 24.07 -20.54
N PHE A 405 -16.86 23.60 -20.43
CA PHE A 405 -16.00 23.33 -21.57
C PHE A 405 -16.34 21.98 -22.21
N ASP A 406 -17.04 22.00 -23.34
CA ASP A 406 -17.29 20.80 -24.13
C ASP A 406 -16.24 20.67 -25.25
N TRP A 407 -15.75 19.44 -25.45
CA TRP A 407 -14.78 19.12 -26.49
C TRP A 407 -15.41 18.25 -27.58
N HIS A 408 -15.75 18.89 -28.69
CA HIS A 408 -16.25 18.22 -29.90
C HIS A 408 -15.13 18.13 -30.93
N LEU A 409 -14.70 16.91 -31.23
CA LEU A 409 -13.64 16.70 -32.20
C LEU A 409 -14.16 16.95 -33.62
N PRO A 410 -13.32 17.50 -34.53
CA PRO A 410 -13.70 17.71 -35.92
C PRO A 410 -13.98 16.36 -36.63
N PRO A 411 -15.05 16.27 -37.45
CA PRO A 411 -15.36 15.05 -38.20
C PRO A 411 -14.36 14.81 -39.35
N GLY A 412 -13.97 13.55 -39.56
CA GLY A 412 -13.29 13.13 -40.80
C GLY A 412 -11.77 13.27 -40.77
N VAL A 413 -11.18 13.43 -39.60
CA VAL A 413 -9.73 13.65 -39.42
C VAL A 413 -9.17 12.83 -38.27
N ASP A 414 -7.87 12.57 -38.34
CA ASP A 414 -7.09 12.07 -37.22
C ASP A 414 -6.64 13.26 -36.37
N VAL A 415 -7.03 13.28 -35.10
CA VAL A 415 -6.61 14.27 -34.09
C VAL A 415 -5.54 13.61 -33.25
N ILE A 416 -4.33 14.19 -33.23
CA ILE A 416 -3.22 13.68 -32.42
C ILE A 416 -3.16 14.51 -31.13
N LEU A 417 -3.10 13.84 -29.99
CA LEU A 417 -2.95 14.45 -28.66
C LEU A 417 -1.64 13.97 -28.02
N ASN A 418 -0.79 14.92 -27.58
CA ASN A 418 0.45 14.59 -26.86
C ASN A 418 0.26 14.63 -25.33
N THR A 419 0.58 13.54 -24.64
CA THR A 419 0.40 13.43 -23.18
C THR A 419 1.48 14.16 -22.37
N VAL A 420 2.54 14.70 -22.95
CA VAL A 420 3.47 15.60 -22.24
C VAL A 420 2.84 16.97 -22.07
N SER A 421 2.46 17.58 -23.19
CA SER A 421 1.82 18.88 -23.24
C SER A 421 1.13 19.06 -24.59
N ASP A 422 -0.13 19.49 -24.57
CA ASP A 422 -0.89 19.88 -25.75
C ASP A 422 -1.92 20.97 -25.41
N THR A 423 -2.69 21.44 -26.39
CA THR A 423 -3.80 22.37 -26.18
C THR A 423 -5.00 21.99 -27.03
N ILE A 424 -6.13 21.74 -26.37
CA ILE A 424 -7.41 21.47 -27.03
C ILE A 424 -8.25 22.75 -27.10
N THR A 425 -9.07 22.87 -28.14
CA THR A 425 -9.98 24.00 -28.37
C THR A 425 -11.42 23.52 -28.24
N GLY A 426 -12.24 24.29 -27.53
CA GLY A 426 -13.62 23.95 -27.18
C GLY A 426 -14.32 25.09 -26.47
N GLY A 427 -15.42 24.77 -25.80
CA GLY A 427 -16.29 25.74 -25.14
C GLY A 427 -17.74 25.24 -25.08
N PRO A 428 -18.70 26.08 -24.67
CA PRO A 428 -20.08 25.65 -24.50
C PRO A 428 -20.68 25.09 -25.81
N GLY A 429 -21.18 23.86 -25.76
CA GLY A 429 -21.70 23.13 -26.91
C GLY A 429 -20.66 22.72 -27.96
N GLY A 430 -19.37 22.74 -27.60
CA GLY A 430 -18.23 22.46 -28.47
C GLY A 430 -17.83 23.64 -29.36
N ALA A 431 -18.38 24.83 -29.12
CA ALA A 431 -17.99 26.04 -29.87
C ALA A 431 -16.53 26.41 -29.53
N PRO A 432 -15.68 26.80 -30.51
CA PRO A 432 -14.27 27.10 -30.28
C PRO A 432 -14.07 28.48 -29.64
N THR A 433 -14.58 28.67 -28.43
CA THR A 433 -14.57 29.94 -27.69
C THR A 433 -13.52 30.00 -26.59
N GLY A 434 -12.91 28.87 -26.25
CA GLY A 434 -11.84 28.74 -25.26
C GLY A 434 -10.84 27.64 -25.61
N THR A 435 -9.81 27.52 -24.77
CA THR A 435 -8.76 26.51 -24.89
C THR A 435 -8.43 25.93 -23.53
N GLN A 436 -8.07 24.66 -23.50
CA GLN A 436 -7.51 23.99 -22.31
C GLN A 436 -6.14 23.42 -22.64
N ALA A 437 -5.17 23.61 -21.74
CA ALA A 437 -3.90 22.89 -21.79
C ALA A 437 -4.10 21.46 -21.29
N VAL A 438 -3.60 20.50 -22.04
CA VAL A 438 -3.50 19.09 -21.64
C VAL A 438 -2.07 18.86 -21.18
N ILE A 439 -1.87 18.55 -19.91
CA ILE A 439 -0.55 18.33 -19.32
C ILE A 439 -0.58 16.96 -18.65
N ASN A 440 0.47 16.17 -18.84
CA ASN A 440 0.55 14.79 -18.32
C ASN A 440 -0.67 13.93 -18.73
N GLY A 441 -1.23 14.19 -19.91
CA GLY A 441 -2.34 13.45 -20.48
C GLY A 441 -3.69 13.69 -19.82
N VAL A 442 -3.84 14.72 -18.96
CA VAL A 442 -5.11 15.03 -18.30
C VAL A 442 -5.97 15.98 -19.15
N ILE A 443 -7.19 15.54 -19.45
CA ILE A 443 -8.23 16.29 -20.14
C ILE A 443 -9.37 16.51 -19.13
N ASP A 444 -9.76 17.75 -18.88
CA ASP A 444 -10.83 18.12 -17.94
C ASP A 444 -11.94 18.88 -18.66
N ILE A 445 -13.10 18.26 -18.81
CA ILE A 445 -14.15 18.74 -19.70
C ILE A 445 -15.52 18.52 -19.05
N ARG A 446 -16.53 19.18 -19.58
CA ARG A 446 -17.92 18.86 -19.26
C ARG A 446 -18.40 17.72 -20.13
N ASN A 447 -18.44 17.90 -21.44
CA ASN A 447 -18.85 16.85 -22.39
C ASN A 447 -17.79 16.57 -23.46
N MET A 448 -17.76 15.33 -23.96
CA MET A 448 -16.93 14.92 -25.09
C MET A 448 -17.77 14.34 -26.22
N LEU A 449 -17.41 14.68 -27.47
CA LEU A 449 -17.92 14.02 -28.67
C LEU A 449 -16.79 13.67 -29.64
N VAL A 450 -16.62 12.38 -29.92
CA VAL A 450 -15.80 11.88 -31.03
C VAL A 450 -16.72 11.44 -32.18
N PRO A 451 -16.77 12.16 -33.31
CA PRO A 451 -17.62 11.78 -34.45
C PRO A 451 -17.21 10.44 -35.08
N ALA A 452 -18.16 9.78 -35.76
CA ALA A 452 -17.96 8.44 -36.35
C ALA A 452 -16.80 8.34 -37.37
N SER A 453 -16.45 9.43 -38.04
CA SER A 453 -15.36 9.47 -39.02
C SER A 453 -14.06 10.05 -38.45
N THR A 454 -13.90 10.07 -37.12
CA THR A 454 -12.77 10.72 -36.44
C THR A 454 -12.03 9.72 -35.58
N ARG A 455 -10.70 9.85 -35.55
CA ARG A 455 -9.82 9.08 -34.67
C ARG A 455 -9.05 10.05 -33.77
N LEU A 456 -9.16 9.87 -32.46
CA LEU A 456 -8.31 10.53 -31.48
C LEU A 456 -7.13 9.62 -31.18
N ILE A 457 -5.93 9.99 -31.61
CA ILE A 457 -4.69 9.24 -31.42
C ILE A 457 -3.89 9.91 -30.31
N ILE A 458 -3.71 9.21 -29.20
CA ILE A 458 -3.05 9.74 -28.01
C ILE A 458 -1.65 9.13 -27.94
N GLN A 459 -0.64 10.00 -27.85
CA GLN A 459 0.79 9.62 -27.91
C GLN A 459 1.58 10.28 -26.78
N GLY A 460 2.69 9.66 -26.40
CA GLY A 460 3.59 10.20 -25.38
C GLY A 460 3.82 9.25 -24.19
N PRO A 461 4.71 9.63 -23.27
CA PRO A 461 5.20 8.75 -22.21
C PRO A 461 4.28 8.68 -20.97
N ASN A 462 3.20 9.46 -20.91
CA ASN A 462 2.23 9.45 -19.82
C ASN A 462 0.92 8.83 -20.30
N THR A 463 0.17 8.17 -19.40
CA THR A 463 -1.21 7.73 -19.67
C THR A 463 -2.13 8.92 -19.93
N CYS A 464 -3.32 8.67 -20.49
CA CYS A 464 -4.33 9.70 -20.67
C CYS A 464 -5.49 9.50 -19.71
N THR A 465 -5.91 10.58 -19.04
CA THR A 465 -7.10 10.62 -18.19
C THR A 465 -8.07 11.65 -18.74
N ILE A 466 -9.30 11.24 -19.00
CA ILE A 466 -10.42 12.09 -19.38
C ILE A 466 -11.33 12.21 -18.17
N LEU A 467 -11.50 13.43 -17.67
CA LEU A 467 -12.39 13.78 -16.56
C LEU A 467 -13.57 14.54 -17.16
N ALA A 468 -14.77 13.95 -17.10
CA ALA A 468 -15.99 14.53 -17.63
C ALA A 468 -17.04 14.75 -16.53
N THR A 469 -17.41 16.01 -16.27
CA THR A 469 -18.53 16.29 -15.34
C THR A 469 -19.91 15.99 -15.94
N GLY A 470 -19.98 15.81 -17.26
CA GLY A 470 -21.19 15.45 -18.01
C GLY A 470 -21.04 14.10 -18.72
N THR A 471 -21.25 14.07 -20.03
CA THR A 471 -21.33 12.85 -20.85
C THR A 471 -20.11 12.71 -21.77
N VAL A 472 -19.64 11.47 -21.95
CA VAL A 472 -18.61 11.12 -22.95
C VAL A 472 -19.23 10.29 -24.06
N THR A 473 -19.23 10.78 -25.31
CA THR A 473 -19.75 10.06 -26.48
C THR A 473 -18.66 9.77 -27.50
N VAL A 474 -18.41 8.49 -27.80
CA VAL A 474 -17.39 8.02 -28.74
C VAL A 474 -18.04 7.27 -29.89
N LEU A 475 -18.33 7.96 -31.00
CA LEU A 475 -18.87 7.34 -32.21
C LEU A 475 -17.75 6.85 -33.16
N GLY A 476 -16.58 7.49 -33.11
CA GLY A 476 -15.37 7.14 -33.85
C GLY A 476 -14.42 6.27 -33.02
N GLU A 477 -13.11 6.56 -33.05
CA GLU A 477 -12.08 5.82 -32.31
C GLU A 477 -11.34 6.73 -31.32
N ILE A 478 -11.08 6.23 -30.11
CA ILE A 478 -10.00 6.71 -29.22
C ILE A 478 -8.92 5.63 -29.16
N SER A 479 -7.70 6.01 -29.51
CA SER A 479 -6.56 5.10 -29.71
C SER A 479 -5.38 5.49 -28.81
N VAL A 480 -4.97 4.56 -27.96
CA VAL A 480 -3.72 4.59 -27.19
C VAL A 480 -2.81 3.43 -27.60
N ARG A 481 -2.97 2.90 -28.82
CA ARG A 481 -2.22 1.74 -29.32
C ARG A 481 -0.71 1.97 -29.35
N GLY A 482 0.05 0.92 -29.02
CA GLY A 482 1.48 0.85 -29.29
C GLY A 482 1.76 0.89 -30.80
N ALA A 483 2.91 1.44 -31.21
CA ALA A 483 3.28 1.46 -32.61
C ALA A 483 3.84 0.11 -33.07
N ASP A 484 3.52 -0.28 -34.30
CA ASP A 484 4.08 -1.46 -34.96
C ASP A 484 5.53 -1.22 -35.39
N ASN A 485 6.36 -2.27 -35.34
CA ASN A 485 7.67 -2.25 -35.98
C ASN A 485 7.58 -2.80 -37.42
N PRO A 486 8.00 -2.04 -38.45
CA PRO A 486 7.91 -2.48 -39.85
C PRO A 486 8.93 -3.58 -40.22
N GLY A 487 9.85 -3.91 -39.32
CA GLY A 487 10.97 -4.83 -39.56
C GLY A 487 12.09 -4.22 -40.41
N VAL A 488 13.08 -5.05 -40.73
CA VAL A 488 14.27 -4.61 -41.46
C VAL A 488 14.00 -4.54 -42.96
N GLY A 489 13.90 -3.32 -43.50
CA GLY A 489 13.66 -3.04 -44.92
C GLY A 489 14.92 -2.85 -45.77
N THR A 490 16.12 -2.96 -45.17
CA THR A 490 17.40 -2.70 -45.84
C THR A 490 18.30 -3.93 -45.85
N LEU A 491 19.25 -4.00 -46.79
CA LEU A 491 20.18 -5.12 -46.96
C LEU A 491 21.63 -4.66 -46.79
N ASN A 492 22.47 -5.48 -46.17
CA ASN A 492 23.89 -5.24 -45.89
C ASN A 492 24.11 -3.93 -45.11
N THR A 493 23.36 -3.76 -44.02
CA THR A 493 23.44 -2.55 -43.18
C THR A 493 23.61 -2.87 -41.69
N THR A 494 24.30 -3.96 -41.34
CA THR A 494 24.55 -4.37 -39.94
C THR A 494 25.24 -3.34 -39.06
N ASN A 495 25.72 -2.23 -39.61
CA ASN A 495 26.24 -1.08 -38.88
C ASN A 495 25.19 -0.02 -38.50
N GLN A 496 23.94 -0.21 -38.90
CA GLN A 496 22.82 0.71 -38.67
C GLN A 496 21.82 0.05 -37.71
N PRO A 497 21.66 0.55 -36.47
CA PRO A 497 20.68 0.04 -35.53
C PRO A 497 19.26 0.10 -36.09
N GLU A 498 18.41 -0.83 -35.64
CA GLU A 498 16.99 -0.91 -35.94
C GLU A 498 16.20 -0.53 -34.68
N PRO A 499 15.77 0.74 -34.54
CA PRO A 499 15.05 1.18 -33.34
C PRO A 499 13.76 0.39 -33.15
N GLY A 500 13.42 0.11 -31.89
CA GLY A 500 12.10 -0.39 -31.55
C GLY A 500 11.01 0.66 -31.80
N ALA A 501 9.79 0.19 -31.97
CA ALA A 501 8.63 1.04 -32.15
C ALA A 501 8.22 1.71 -30.84
N LYS A 502 7.53 2.86 -30.95
CA LYS A 502 7.16 3.67 -29.78
C LYS A 502 6.00 3.07 -29.00
N GLY A 503 6.15 3.03 -27.68
CA GLY A 503 5.02 2.88 -26.78
C GLY A 503 4.29 4.22 -26.66
N ASN A 504 2.96 4.19 -26.75
CA ASN A 504 2.13 5.40 -26.69
C ASN A 504 1.33 5.45 -25.39
N ALA A 505 0.95 6.66 -24.98
CA ALA A 505 0.21 6.95 -23.75
C ALA A 505 0.69 6.15 -22.53
N GLY A 506 2.00 6.19 -22.26
CA GLY A 506 2.62 5.45 -21.15
C GLY A 506 3.11 4.05 -21.49
N GLY A 507 2.83 3.52 -22.68
CA GLY A 507 3.39 2.25 -23.14
C GLY A 507 4.92 2.28 -23.24
N GLY A 508 5.55 1.12 -23.05
CA GLY A 508 7.00 0.96 -23.18
C GLY A 508 7.47 0.88 -24.64
N ASP A 509 8.57 1.54 -24.97
CA ASP A 509 9.23 1.42 -26.27
C ASP A 509 9.76 -0.01 -26.51
N GLY A 510 9.70 -0.47 -27.76
CA GLY A 510 10.32 -1.73 -28.18
C GLY A 510 11.85 -1.71 -28.09
N GLY A 511 12.45 -2.88 -27.98
CA GLY A 511 13.91 -3.05 -27.96
C GLY A 511 14.57 -2.64 -29.27
N THR A 512 15.83 -2.20 -29.23
CA THR A 512 16.60 -1.85 -30.44
C THR A 512 17.38 -3.06 -30.95
N GLY A 513 17.18 -3.42 -32.22
CA GLY A 513 17.96 -4.45 -32.93
C GLY A 513 19.32 -3.91 -33.37
N SER A 514 20.35 -4.75 -33.36
CA SER A 514 21.70 -4.44 -33.87
C SER A 514 22.26 -3.09 -33.38
N PHE A 515 22.11 -2.79 -32.09
CA PHE A 515 22.46 -1.48 -31.51
C PHE A 515 23.96 -1.14 -31.50
N LEU A 516 24.83 -2.09 -31.84
CA LEU A 516 26.26 -1.87 -31.99
C LEU A 516 26.61 -1.60 -33.46
N THR A 517 27.37 -0.53 -33.72
CA THR A 517 27.63 -0.04 -35.09
C THR A 517 28.97 -0.51 -35.69
N SER A 518 29.78 -1.23 -34.91
CA SER A 518 31.12 -1.67 -35.30
C SER A 518 31.38 -3.15 -35.04
N GLN A 519 30.37 -3.87 -34.54
CA GLN A 519 30.38 -5.31 -34.30
C GLN A 519 28.94 -5.81 -34.19
N SER A 520 28.70 -7.11 -34.37
CA SER A 520 27.40 -7.71 -34.06
C SER A 520 27.08 -7.59 -32.57
N THR A 521 25.81 -7.43 -32.27
CA THR A 521 25.30 -7.53 -30.90
C THR A 521 25.34 -8.98 -30.43
N PRO A 522 25.64 -9.26 -29.15
CA PRO A 522 25.48 -10.60 -28.59
C PRO A 522 24.01 -11.03 -28.52
N GLN A 523 23.11 -10.05 -28.40
CA GLN A 523 21.68 -10.22 -28.21
C GLN A 523 20.99 -8.94 -28.64
N GLY A 524 19.76 -9.03 -29.14
CA GLY A 524 18.91 -7.86 -29.35
C GLY A 524 18.72 -7.04 -28.07
N GLY A 525 18.43 -5.74 -28.20
CA GLY A 525 18.09 -4.91 -27.05
C GLY A 525 16.78 -5.34 -26.39
N THR A 526 16.73 -5.24 -25.06
CA THR A 526 15.51 -5.44 -24.27
C THR A 526 14.52 -4.29 -24.49
N GLY A 527 13.23 -4.61 -24.55
CA GLY A 527 12.14 -3.64 -24.55
C GLY A 527 12.08 -2.83 -23.25
N GLN A 528 11.45 -1.68 -23.28
CA GLN A 528 11.16 -0.89 -22.09
C GLN A 528 9.87 -1.38 -21.43
N GLY A 529 9.79 -1.26 -20.12
CA GLY A 529 8.53 -1.45 -19.39
C GLY A 529 7.59 -0.26 -19.58
N ALA A 530 6.41 -0.32 -18.97
CA ALA A 530 5.52 0.82 -18.86
C ALA A 530 6.28 2.08 -18.38
N PHE A 531 5.84 3.24 -18.85
CA PHE A 531 6.45 4.55 -18.58
C PHE A 531 7.91 4.65 -19.03
N ASN A 532 8.30 3.83 -20.00
CA ASN A 532 9.67 3.69 -20.48
C ASN A 532 10.68 3.32 -19.38
N VAL A 533 10.26 2.48 -18.43
CA VAL A 533 11.18 1.91 -17.44
C VAL A 533 12.25 1.07 -18.15
N PRO A 534 13.54 1.36 -17.96
CA PRO A 534 14.62 0.64 -18.62
C PRO A 534 14.59 -0.87 -18.38
N ASN A 535 14.63 -1.64 -19.46
CA ASN A 535 14.68 -3.11 -19.45
C ASN A 535 13.48 -3.79 -18.76
N GLY A 536 12.35 -3.10 -18.63
CA GLY A 536 11.11 -3.68 -18.08
C GLY A 536 10.21 -4.38 -19.11
N GLY A 537 10.65 -4.52 -20.36
CA GLY A 537 9.89 -5.18 -21.44
C GLY A 537 10.49 -6.52 -21.85
N GLY A 538 10.03 -7.04 -22.99
CA GLY A 538 10.49 -8.31 -23.54
C GLY A 538 12.00 -8.34 -23.77
N ILE A 539 12.65 -9.46 -23.43
CA ILE A 539 14.09 -9.61 -23.57
C ILE A 539 14.44 -9.86 -25.04
N GLY A 540 15.56 -9.29 -25.51
CA GLY A 540 15.99 -9.49 -26.88
C GLY A 540 16.40 -10.94 -27.20
N GLY A 541 16.26 -11.34 -28.45
CA GLY A 541 16.70 -12.65 -28.96
C GLY A 541 18.22 -12.74 -29.05
N GLU A 542 18.76 -13.91 -28.76
CA GLU A 542 20.20 -14.14 -28.85
C GLU A 542 20.69 -14.16 -30.31
N SER A 543 21.83 -13.52 -30.57
CA SER A 543 22.49 -13.59 -31.87
C SER A 543 23.09 -14.98 -32.09
N SER A 544 23.12 -15.44 -33.33
CA SER A 544 23.63 -16.77 -33.70
C SER A 544 24.84 -16.65 -34.62
N TYR A 545 25.85 -17.49 -34.42
CA TYR A 545 27.04 -17.54 -35.26
C TYR A 545 27.30 -18.94 -35.84
N SER A 546 27.53 -18.99 -37.16
CA SER A 546 28.02 -20.17 -37.87
C SER A 546 28.53 -19.81 -39.27
N LYS A 547 29.57 -20.49 -39.79
CA LYS A 547 29.90 -20.42 -41.24
C LYS A 547 29.29 -21.55 -42.07
N LYS A 548 28.60 -22.52 -41.45
CA LYS A 548 28.10 -23.72 -42.13
C LYS A 548 27.07 -23.39 -43.20
N SER A 549 26.08 -22.57 -42.86
CA SER A 549 25.02 -22.10 -43.77
C SER A 549 24.26 -20.93 -43.15
N LYS A 550 23.42 -20.25 -43.95
CA LYS A 550 22.47 -19.25 -43.45
C LYS A 550 21.49 -19.82 -42.40
N ASP A 551 21.06 -21.07 -42.57
CA ASP A 551 20.10 -21.71 -41.66
C ASP A 551 20.75 -22.07 -40.32
N ALA A 552 22.05 -22.39 -40.32
CA ALA A 552 22.80 -22.63 -39.09
C ALA A 552 22.99 -21.34 -38.28
N ARG A 553 23.36 -20.22 -38.93
CA ARG A 553 23.60 -18.93 -38.26
C ARG A 553 22.35 -18.07 -38.05
N ARG A 554 21.16 -18.62 -38.31
CA ARG A 554 19.89 -17.92 -38.10
C ARG A 554 19.75 -17.52 -36.64
N ALA A 555 19.46 -16.25 -36.41
CA ALA A 555 19.37 -15.70 -35.07
C ALA A 555 18.03 -16.04 -34.39
N ALA A 556 17.99 -15.86 -33.07
CA ALA A 556 16.79 -16.07 -32.29
C ALA A 556 15.90 -14.82 -32.25
N GLY A 557 14.60 -15.01 -32.06
CA GLY A 557 13.64 -13.94 -31.95
C GLY A 557 13.56 -13.32 -30.55
N GLY A 558 13.07 -12.08 -30.46
CA GLY A 558 12.82 -11.39 -29.18
C GLY A 558 11.54 -11.87 -28.49
N GLY A 559 11.48 -11.76 -27.16
CA GLY A 559 10.29 -12.09 -26.37
C GLY A 559 9.26 -10.96 -26.33
N GLY A 560 8.00 -11.31 -26.06
CA GLY A 560 6.91 -10.35 -25.94
C GLY A 560 6.96 -9.48 -24.69
N GLY A 561 6.30 -8.32 -24.74
CA GLY A 561 6.01 -7.52 -23.55
C GLY A 561 4.93 -8.16 -22.67
N VAL A 562 4.88 -7.77 -21.40
CA VAL A 562 3.88 -8.22 -20.42
C VAL A 562 3.13 -7.03 -19.80
N PHE A 563 1.83 -7.22 -19.56
CA PHE A 563 1.01 -6.42 -18.65
C PHE A 563 -0.06 -7.29 -17.95
N GLY A 564 -1.14 -7.66 -18.63
CA GLY A 564 -2.23 -8.47 -18.06
C GLY A 564 -1.97 -9.97 -18.10
N PRO A 565 -2.75 -10.77 -17.34
CA PRO A 565 -2.62 -12.22 -17.30
C PRO A 565 -3.10 -12.88 -18.61
N ASP A 566 -2.55 -14.06 -18.92
CA ASP A 566 -2.99 -14.85 -20.08
C ASP A 566 -4.47 -15.22 -19.96
N ILE A 567 -5.21 -15.10 -21.06
CA ILE A 567 -6.63 -15.48 -21.10
C ILE A 567 -6.75 -16.96 -21.44
N LEU A 568 -7.47 -17.68 -20.59
CA LEU A 568 -7.70 -19.11 -20.74
C LEU A 568 -9.18 -19.41 -21.05
N TYR A 569 -9.44 -20.52 -21.74
CA TYR A 569 -10.81 -20.96 -22.06
C TYR A 569 -10.99 -22.48 -22.01
N ASP A 570 -12.25 -22.92 -21.86
CA ASP A 570 -12.64 -24.34 -21.96
C ASP A 570 -12.89 -24.72 -23.42
N TYR A 571 -11.97 -25.50 -23.98
CA TYR A 571 -12.01 -25.94 -25.37
C TYR A 571 -12.89 -27.21 -25.54
N ASN A 572 -13.91 -27.16 -26.42
CA ASN A 572 -14.90 -28.21 -26.77
C ASN A 572 -16.06 -28.50 -25.79
N GLY A 573 -16.33 -27.65 -24.80
CA GLY A 573 -17.57 -27.71 -24.01
C GLY A 573 -17.85 -29.06 -23.32
N ASN A 574 -16.80 -29.78 -22.93
CA ASN A 574 -16.90 -31.10 -22.30
C ASN A 574 -16.78 -31.03 -20.76
N ASN A 575 -17.08 -29.89 -20.13
CA ASN A 575 -16.81 -29.62 -18.70
C ASN A 575 -15.39 -30.12 -18.32
N GLY A 576 -14.41 -29.88 -19.20
CA GLY A 576 -13.11 -30.52 -19.15
C GLY A 576 -12.15 -29.68 -18.32
N ASN A 577 -11.67 -30.23 -17.20
CA ASN A 577 -10.75 -29.62 -16.21
C ASN A 577 -9.38 -29.13 -16.74
N VAL A 578 -9.22 -28.83 -18.02
CA VAL A 578 -7.98 -28.33 -18.62
C VAL A 578 -8.29 -27.07 -19.40
N LEU A 579 -8.09 -25.92 -18.75
CA LEU A 579 -8.08 -24.62 -19.39
C LEU A 579 -6.85 -24.51 -20.29
N VAL A 580 -7.01 -23.93 -21.48
CA VAL A 580 -5.90 -23.67 -22.43
C VAL A 580 -5.84 -22.20 -22.81
N PRO A 581 -4.67 -21.64 -23.14
CA PRO A 581 -4.54 -20.28 -23.63
C PRO A 581 -5.37 -20.02 -24.88
N VAL A 582 -5.99 -18.83 -24.97
CA VAL A 582 -6.78 -18.43 -26.15
C VAL A 582 -5.84 -18.11 -27.31
N GLN A 583 -5.80 -19.03 -28.28
CA GLN A 583 -4.97 -18.90 -29.48
C GLN A 583 -5.74 -18.41 -30.72
N THR A 584 -7.07 -18.23 -30.66
CA THR A 584 -7.88 -17.82 -31.83
C THR A 584 -7.81 -16.30 -32.11
N ILE A 585 -7.32 -15.53 -31.15
CA ILE A 585 -7.02 -14.10 -31.24
C ILE A 585 -5.61 -13.90 -30.68
N VAL A 586 -4.73 -13.36 -31.51
CA VAL A 586 -3.34 -13.04 -31.15
C VAL A 586 -3.31 -11.98 -30.03
N GLY A 587 -2.37 -12.15 -29.11
CA GLY A 587 -2.12 -11.21 -28.01
C GLY A 587 -3.05 -11.38 -26.81
N LEU A 588 -3.63 -12.58 -26.63
CA LEU A 588 -4.37 -12.98 -25.43
C LEU A 588 -3.53 -13.86 -24.49
N ASP A 589 -2.32 -14.22 -24.90
CA ASP A 589 -1.29 -14.80 -24.05
C ASP A 589 0.08 -14.25 -24.44
N VAL A 590 1.03 -14.32 -23.52
CA VAL A 590 2.41 -13.89 -23.78
C VAL A 590 3.30 -15.02 -24.23
N GLU A 591 4.21 -14.72 -25.16
CA GLU A 591 5.17 -15.69 -25.63
C GLU A 591 6.63 -15.22 -25.57
N ARG A 592 7.53 -16.18 -25.35
CA ARG A 592 8.96 -16.01 -25.58
C ARG A 592 9.28 -16.02 -27.09
N GLY A 593 10.41 -15.47 -27.49
CA GLY A 593 10.89 -15.62 -28.87
C GLY A 593 11.27 -17.07 -29.20
N ALA A 594 11.28 -17.43 -30.47
CA ALA A 594 11.78 -18.72 -30.95
C ALA A 594 13.31 -18.71 -31.06
N GLY A 595 13.95 -19.81 -30.67
CA GLY A 595 15.38 -20.01 -30.80
C GLY A 595 15.87 -19.97 -32.26
N GLY A 596 17.17 -19.73 -32.41
CA GLY A 596 17.85 -19.67 -33.70
C GLY A 596 18.13 -21.04 -34.32
N GLY A 597 18.96 -21.05 -35.36
CA GLY A 597 19.37 -22.24 -36.11
C GLY A 597 19.96 -23.35 -35.23
N ALA A 598 19.50 -24.60 -35.42
CA ALA A 598 19.91 -25.74 -34.59
C ALA A 598 21.40 -26.14 -34.73
N ASP A 599 22.02 -25.74 -35.84
CA ASP A 599 23.43 -26.02 -36.16
C ASP A 599 24.37 -24.84 -35.86
N GLY A 600 23.85 -23.74 -35.32
CA GLY A 600 24.62 -22.57 -34.89
C GLY A 600 24.88 -22.56 -33.39
N LEU A 601 25.74 -21.64 -32.96
CA LEU A 601 25.97 -21.36 -31.55
C LEU A 601 25.45 -19.97 -31.21
N GLY A 602 24.85 -19.82 -30.04
CA GLY A 602 24.43 -18.53 -29.53
C GLY A 602 25.62 -17.69 -29.06
N ALA A 603 25.57 -16.39 -29.29
CA ALA A 603 26.63 -15.45 -28.94
C ALA A 603 26.80 -15.21 -27.43
N VAL A 604 25.77 -15.46 -26.62
CA VAL A 604 25.80 -15.38 -25.15
C VAL A 604 26.07 -16.77 -24.55
N SER A 605 25.35 -17.78 -25.02
CA SER A 605 25.35 -19.14 -24.52
C SER A 605 26.56 -19.96 -24.97
N GLN A 606 27.16 -19.61 -26.11
CA GLN A 606 28.47 -20.05 -26.65
C GLN A 606 28.64 -21.55 -26.90
N SER A 607 27.74 -22.39 -26.40
CA SER A 607 27.87 -23.84 -26.33
C SER A 607 26.58 -24.57 -26.73
N ILE A 608 25.49 -23.82 -26.88
CA ILE A 608 24.18 -24.29 -27.36
C ILE A 608 23.70 -23.34 -28.47
N ARG A 609 22.65 -23.74 -29.18
CA ARG A 609 21.98 -22.88 -30.18
C ARG A 609 21.50 -21.58 -29.54
N ALA A 610 21.40 -20.51 -30.34
CA ALA A 610 20.87 -19.23 -29.90
C ALA A 610 19.46 -19.38 -29.31
N GLN A 611 19.24 -18.84 -28.12
CA GLN A 611 17.99 -18.91 -27.39
C GLN A 611 17.08 -17.72 -27.71
N GLY A 612 15.78 -17.99 -27.85
CA GLY A 612 14.78 -16.94 -27.96
C GLY A 612 14.71 -16.11 -26.69
N GLY A 613 14.42 -14.81 -26.86
CA GLY A 613 14.29 -13.88 -25.74
C GLY A 613 13.12 -14.25 -24.83
N PRO A 614 13.30 -14.30 -23.50
CA PRO A 614 12.18 -14.38 -22.55
C PRO A 614 11.21 -13.20 -22.71
N TYR A 615 9.93 -13.42 -22.34
CA TYR A 615 8.98 -12.32 -22.18
C TYR A 615 9.35 -11.43 -20.98
N GLY A 616 8.77 -10.23 -20.92
CA GLY A 616 9.04 -9.24 -19.87
C GLY A 616 8.53 -9.63 -18.48
N PRO A 617 8.97 -8.93 -17.41
CA PRO A 617 8.42 -9.13 -16.07
C PRO A 617 6.96 -8.66 -15.95
N SER A 618 6.18 -9.31 -15.10
CA SER A 618 4.84 -8.86 -14.68
C SER A 618 4.93 -7.61 -13.77
N PRO A 619 4.00 -6.65 -13.87
CA PRO A 619 3.93 -5.52 -12.94
C PRO A 619 3.20 -5.83 -11.62
N PHE A 620 2.61 -7.02 -11.48
CA PHE A 620 1.95 -7.47 -10.25
C PHE A 620 2.96 -7.96 -9.21
N LEU A 621 2.63 -7.79 -7.93
CA LEU A 621 3.52 -7.99 -6.79
C LEU A 621 3.64 -9.46 -6.41
N ASP A 622 2.57 -10.24 -6.61
CA ASP A 622 2.54 -11.65 -6.29
C ASP A 622 2.20 -12.55 -7.50
N LEU A 623 1.89 -13.83 -7.24
CA LEU A 623 1.54 -14.82 -8.25
C LEU A 623 0.04 -15.14 -8.28
N SER A 624 -0.75 -14.41 -7.49
CA SER A 624 -2.20 -14.55 -7.43
C SER A 624 -2.82 -13.76 -8.59
N ASP A 625 -3.73 -14.40 -9.32
CA ASP A 625 -4.48 -13.69 -10.36
C ASP A 625 -5.74 -13.00 -9.80
N ASP A 626 -6.11 -13.29 -8.55
CA ASP A 626 -7.36 -12.85 -7.93
C ASP A 626 -7.43 -11.33 -7.65
N ASN A 627 -6.29 -10.63 -7.68
CA ASN A 627 -6.14 -9.20 -7.37
C ASN A 627 -5.35 -8.42 -8.45
N ASN A 628 -5.19 -8.99 -9.65
CA ASN A 628 -4.43 -8.41 -10.77
C ASN A 628 -5.18 -7.28 -11.51
N PHE A 629 -5.55 -6.21 -10.79
CA PHE A 629 -6.29 -5.06 -11.33
C PHE A 629 -6.05 -3.76 -10.54
N TYR A 630 -6.64 -2.65 -10.99
CA TYR A 630 -6.63 -1.34 -10.32
C TYR A 630 -7.96 -1.05 -9.60
N GLY A 631 -7.93 -0.62 -8.35
CA GLY A 631 -9.15 -0.30 -7.58
C GLY A 631 -9.68 -1.48 -6.75
N THR A 632 -10.98 -1.52 -6.48
CA THR A 632 -11.63 -2.55 -5.63
C THR A 632 -12.69 -3.27 -6.42
N ILE A 633 -12.83 -4.58 -6.21
CA ILE A 633 -13.88 -5.42 -6.80
C ILE A 633 -14.73 -6.06 -5.70
N LEU A 634 -16.05 -6.08 -5.87
CA LEU A 634 -17.00 -6.87 -5.09
C LEU A 634 -17.25 -8.17 -5.86
N LEU A 635 -16.82 -9.29 -5.31
CA LEU A 635 -17.07 -10.60 -5.86
C LEU A 635 -18.55 -10.95 -5.75
N SER A 636 -19.06 -11.78 -6.66
CA SER A 636 -20.39 -12.38 -6.64
C SER A 636 -20.69 -13.18 -5.36
N THR A 637 -19.66 -13.53 -4.59
CA THR A 637 -19.78 -14.14 -3.24
C THR A 637 -20.12 -13.13 -2.13
N GLY A 638 -20.07 -11.83 -2.41
CA GLY A 638 -20.19 -10.73 -1.46
C GLY A 638 -18.86 -10.31 -0.81
N ALA A 639 -17.75 -11.01 -1.11
CA ALA A 639 -16.42 -10.62 -0.64
C ALA A 639 -15.87 -9.47 -1.49
N LEU A 640 -15.07 -8.58 -0.89
CA LEU A 640 -14.41 -7.50 -1.61
C LEU A 640 -12.91 -7.73 -1.64
N VAL A 641 -12.29 -7.44 -2.79
CA VAL A 641 -10.86 -7.61 -3.03
C VAL A 641 -10.28 -6.30 -3.55
N ALA A 642 -9.21 -5.81 -2.92
CA ALA A 642 -8.44 -4.69 -3.41
C ALA A 642 -7.40 -5.17 -4.43
N GLY A 643 -7.29 -4.47 -5.55
CA GLY A 643 -6.33 -4.75 -6.60
C GLY A 643 -4.93 -4.24 -6.25
N GLU A 644 -3.91 -4.86 -6.86
CA GLU A 644 -2.51 -4.53 -6.58
C GLU A 644 -2.01 -3.27 -7.29
N LEU A 645 -2.64 -2.90 -8.40
CA LEU A 645 -2.24 -1.69 -9.12
C LEU A 645 -2.70 -0.47 -8.33
N ILE A 646 -1.82 0.52 -8.21
CA ILE A 646 -2.10 1.79 -7.52
C ILE A 646 -2.48 2.93 -8.47
N GLN A 647 -2.41 2.69 -9.78
CA GLN A 647 -2.75 3.66 -10.82
C GLN A 647 -3.10 2.97 -12.13
N THR A 648 -3.67 3.72 -13.07
CA THR A 648 -3.77 3.28 -14.47
C THR A 648 -2.37 3.00 -15.01
N TRP A 649 -2.19 1.78 -15.50
CA TRP A 649 -0.91 1.26 -15.99
C TRP A 649 -0.85 1.26 -17.53
N ALA A 650 0.19 0.67 -18.10
CA ALA A 650 0.35 0.53 -19.55
C ALA A 650 1.13 -0.76 -19.90
N GLY A 651 1.08 -1.16 -21.17
CA GLY A 651 1.78 -2.30 -21.73
C GLY A 651 3.29 -2.09 -21.85
N ALA A 652 4.08 -3.14 -21.61
CA ALA A 652 5.51 -3.14 -21.88
C ALA A 652 5.81 -3.37 -23.38
N GLY A 653 6.96 -2.87 -23.86
CA GLY A 653 7.43 -3.09 -25.23
C GLY A 653 8.08 -4.45 -25.42
N GLY A 654 8.09 -4.94 -26.67
CA GLY A 654 8.70 -6.22 -27.04
C GLY A 654 10.22 -6.15 -27.19
N GLY A 655 10.90 -7.30 -27.06
CA GLY A 655 12.35 -7.42 -27.24
C GLY A 655 12.78 -7.41 -28.71
N ALA A 656 13.99 -6.93 -29.01
CA ALA A 656 14.52 -6.97 -30.37
C ALA A 656 15.00 -8.37 -30.78
N GLY A 657 15.08 -8.65 -32.08
CA GLY A 657 15.68 -9.88 -32.59
C GLY A 657 17.22 -9.88 -32.52
N GLY A 658 17.82 -11.07 -32.53
CA GLY A 658 19.28 -11.22 -32.58
C GLY A 658 19.88 -11.06 -33.99
N ASP A 659 21.19 -10.87 -34.05
CA ASP A 659 21.96 -10.80 -35.30
C ASP A 659 22.38 -12.19 -35.80
N ALA A 660 22.39 -12.37 -37.12
CA ALA A 660 22.90 -13.57 -37.77
C ALA A 660 24.35 -13.34 -38.23
N ILE A 661 25.30 -14.08 -37.65
CA ILE A 661 26.72 -13.78 -37.72
C ILE A 661 27.44 -14.84 -38.55
N GLN A 662 28.13 -14.43 -39.62
CA GLN A 662 28.87 -15.35 -40.49
C GLN A 662 30.28 -15.66 -39.95
N SER A 663 30.34 -16.21 -38.74
CA SER A 663 31.57 -16.54 -38.02
C SER A 663 31.46 -17.90 -37.29
N ASP A 664 32.60 -18.53 -36.97
CA ASP A 664 32.65 -19.75 -36.14
C ASP A 664 33.00 -19.44 -34.67
N THR A 665 33.17 -18.15 -34.35
CA THR A 665 33.48 -17.65 -33.00
C THR A 665 32.73 -16.34 -32.75
N PHE A 666 32.41 -16.07 -31.48
CA PHE A 666 31.89 -14.78 -31.03
C PHE A 666 32.70 -14.23 -29.84
N PRO A 667 33.16 -12.96 -29.87
CA PRO A 667 33.07 -12.03 -30.99
C PRO A 667 33.85 -12.52 -32.21
N GLY A 668 33.25 -12.37 -33.40
CA GLY A 668 33.80 -12.85 -34.68
C GLY A 668 34.40 -11.74 -35.53
N ASN A 669 34.81 -12.08 -36.76
CA ASN A 669 35.16 -11.09 -37.77
C ASN A 669 33.88 -10.46 -38.33
N TRP A 670 33.45 -9.35 -37.73
CA TRP A 670 32.25 -8.62 -38.16
C TRP A 670 32.42 -8.02 -39.55
N THR A 671 31.37 -8.14 -40.39
CA THR A 671 31.33 -7.48 -41.70
C THR A 671 29.92 -6.99 -42.04
N ILE A 672 29.84 -5.74 -42.53
CA ILE A 672 28.57 -5.08 -42.89
C ILE A 672 27.73 -5.88 -43.92
N GLY A 673 28.38 -6.63 -44.81
CA GLY A 673 27.70 -7.42 -45.85
C GLY A 673 27.73 -8.93 -45.63
N GLY A 674 28.18 -9.39 -44.47
CA GLY A 674 28.22 -10.82 -44.12
C GLY A 674 27.36 -11.16 -42.90
N ASP A 675 27.11 -10.18 -42.01
CA ASP A 675 26.22 -10.33 -40.87
C ASP A 675 24.88 -9.66 -41.18
N GLU A 676 23.76 -10.27 -40.75
CA GLU A 676 22.41 -9.71 -40.92
C GLU A 676 21.76 -9.31 -39.60
N LYS A 677 21.00 -8.22 -39.62
CA LYS A 677 20.40 -7.58 -38.44
C LYS A 677 19.15 -8.26 -37.93
N GLY A 678 19.02 -8.29 -36.60
CA GLY A 678 17.71 -8.48 -35.95
C GLY A 678 16.83 -7.22 -36.06
N ALA A 679 15.51 -7.41 -35.99
CA ALA A 679 14.54 -6.31 -36.00
C ALA A 679 14.36 -5.65 -34.63
N GLY A 680 13.90 -4.40 -34.60
CA GLY A 680 13.47 -3.72 -33.37
C GLY A 680 12.09 -4.20 -32.90
N GLY A 681 11.84 -4.17 -31.58
CA GLY A 681 10.59 -4.62 -30.95
C GLY A 681 9.37 -3.76 -31.24
N GLY A 682 8.18 -4.33 -31.06
CA GLY A 682 6.90 -3.60 -31.05
C GLY A 682 6.72 -2.75 -29.77
N GLY A 683 6.00 -1.63 -29.86
CA GLY A 683 5.73 -0.77 -28.71
C GLY A 683 4.56 -1.26 -27.86
N GLY A 684 4.59 -1.07 -26.55
CA GLY A 684 3.48 -1.42 -25.66
C GLY A 684 2.26 -0.51 -25.84
N GLY A 685 1.07 -1.07 -25.61
CA GLY A 685 -0.20 -0.33 -25.57
C GLY A 685 -0.28 0.62 -24.39
N GLY A 686 -0.98 1.73 -24.53
CA GLY A 686 -1.06 2.79 -23.53
C GLY A 686 -2.17 2.61 -22.50
N GLY A 687 -2.14 3.45 -21.47
CA GLY A 687 -3.21 3.56 -20.49
C GLY A 687 -4.19 4.68 -20.84
N LEU A 688 -5.49 4.37 -20.83
CA LEU A 688 -6.60 5.30 -20.96
C LEU A 688 -7.56 5.13 -19.79
N LYS A 689 -7.80 6.23 -19.07
CA LYS A 689 -8.79 6.32 -18.00
C LYS A 689 -9.87 7.32 -18.40
N ILE A 690 -11.13 6.91 -18.42
CA ILE A 690 -12.29 7.77 -18.66
C ILE A 690 -13.14 7.76 -17.38
N LEU A 691 -13.19 8.91 -16.70
CA LEU A 691 -14.00 9.12 -15.51
C LEU A 691 -15.12 10.11 -15.86
N SER A 692 -16.36 9.70 -15.68
CA SER A 692 -17.52 10.50 -16.04
C SER A 692 -18.55 10.51 -14.91
N ILE A 693 -19.05 11.68 -14.53
CA ILE A 693 -20.20 11.74 -13.61
C ILE A 693 -21.45 11.22 -14.33
N GLY A 694 -21.69 11.66 -15.57
CA GLY A 694 -22.78 11.16 -16.41
C GLY A 694 -22.39 9.95 -17.27
N GLU A 695 -23.31 9.55 -18.14
CA GLU A 695 -23.15 8.40 -19.03
C GLU A 695 -21.90 8.43 -19.94
N ILE A 696 -21.30 7.27 -20.15
CA ILE A 696 -20.27 7.01 -21.16
C ILE A 696 -20.88 6.14 -22.28
N ILE A 697 -20.85 6.64 -23.51
CA ILE A 697 -21.44 6.00 -24.68
C ILE A 697 -20.35 5.66 -25.70
N VAL A 698 -20.19 4.38 -26.04
CA VAL A 698 -19.29 3.90 -27.10
C VAL A 698 -20.12 3.33 -28.26
N GLY A 699 -20.13 4.07 -29.35
CA GLY A 699 -20.89 3.75 -30.56
C GLY A 699 -22.32 4.28 -30.52
N SER A 700 -23.12 3.82 -31.48
CA SER A 700 -24.56 4.05 -31.59
C SER A 700 -25.18 2.94 -32.44
N THR A 701 -26.49 2.98 -32.61
CA THR A 701 -27.21 2.08 -33.54
C THR A 701 -26.76 2.20 -35.01
N THR A 702 -25.97 3.21 -35.36
CA THR A 702 -25.51 3.46 -36.74
C THR A 702 -23.98 3.63 -36.89
N ALA A 703 -23.22 3.55 -35.80
CA ALA A 703 -21.77 3.72 -35.79
C ALA A 703 -21.13 2.85 -34.72
N ALA A 704 -20.04 2.15 -35.04
CA ALA A 704 -19.52 1.10 -34.17
C ALA A 704 -18.87 1.62 -32.86
N GLY A 705 -18.22 2.79 -32.86
CA GLY A 705 -17.47 3.31 -31.71
C GLY A 705 -16.31 2.39 -31.27
N THR A 706 -15.14 2.93 -30.94
CA THR A 706 -14.01 2.08 -30.55
C THR A 706 -13.10 2.73 -29.50
N LEU A 707 -12.72 1.94 -28.48
CA LEU A 707 -11.64 2.24 -27.56
C LEU A 707 -10.53 1.20 -27.75
N ALA A 708 -9.32 1.66 -28.11
CA ALA A 708 -8.24 0.77 -28.52
C ALA A 708 -6.93 1.05 -27.76
N ALA A 709 -6.46 0.04 -27.03
CA ALA A 709 -5.21 0.01 -26.27
C ALA A 709 -4.33 -1.18 -26.65
N GLU A 710 -4.33 -1.57 -27.92
CA GLU A 710 -3.57 -2.73 -28.40
C GLU A 710 -2.05 -2.50 -28.33
N GLY A 711 -1.31 -3.58 -28.11
CA GLY A 711 0.14 -3.61 -28.29
C GLY A 711 0.54 -3.54 -29.77
N GLY A 712 1.71 -2.97 -30.03
CA GLY A 712 2.28 -2.90 -31.37
C GLY A 712 2.92 -4.23 -31.78
N ASN A 713 2.75 -4.59 -33.05
CA ASN A 713 3.33 -5.80 -33.64
C ASN A 713 4.85 -5.69 -33.77
N GLY A 714 5.52 -6.84 -33.68
CA GLY A 714 6.95 -6.99 -33.94
C GLY A 714 7.30 -6.98 -35.43
N GLY A 715 8.57 -6.74 -35.75
CA GLY A 715 9.10 -6.69 -37.10
C GLY A 715 9.92 -7.93 -37.46
N GLY A 716 9.94 -8.31 -38.74
CA GLY A 716 10.82 -9.37 -39.25
C GLY A 716 12.27 -8.90 -39.42
N GLY A 717 13.24 -9.78 -39.11
CA GLY A 717 14.68 -9.50 -39.25
C GLY A 717 15.17 -9.33 -40.71
N GLU A 718 16.45 -9.04 -40.91
CA GLU A 718 17.03 -8.84 -42.24
C GLU A 718 17.03 -10.12 -43.09
N ASN A 719 16.83 -9.95 -44.41
CA ASN A 719 16.75 -11.03 -45.39
C ASN A 719 18.10 -11.26 -46.11
N VAL A 720 18.35 -12.47 -46.62
CA VAL A 720 19.51 -12.73 -47.51
C VAL A 720 19.16 -12.80 -49.00
N ILE A 721 18.05 -13.46 -49.38
CA ILE A 721 17.55 -13.57 -50.76
C ILE A 721 16.01 -13.71 -50.68
N PHE A 722 15.26 -12.92 -51.45
CA PHE A 722 13.79 -12.82 -51.34
C PHE A 722 13.37 -12.54 -49.87
N PHE A 723 12.31 -13.17 -49.37
CA PHE A 723 11.79 -13.02 -48.00
C PHE A 723 12.28 -14.13 -47.05
N ASP A 724 13.52 -14.59 -47.23
CA ASP A 724 14.18 -15.48 -46.27
C ASP A 724 14.94 -14.65 -45.22
N ARG A 725 14.23 -14.34 -44.14
CA ARG A 725 14.68 -13.61 -42.95
C ARG A 725 15.76 -14.43 -42.25
N VAL A 726 16.98 -13.96 -42.03
CA VAL A 726 18.02 -14.74 -41.32
C VAL A 726 18.37 -14.09 -39.97
N GLY A 727 18.26 -12.76 -39.89
CA GLY A 727 18.19 -12.07 -38.61
C GLY A 727 16.90 -12.40 -37.86
N GLY A 728 16.93 -12.25 -36.54
CA GLY A 728 15.79 -12.59 -35.68
C GLY A 728 14.63 -11.60 -35.86
N GLY A 729 13.41 -12.14 -35.84
CA GLY A 729 12.19 -11.35 -35.66
C GLY A 729 12.13 -10.80 -34.24
N SER A 730 11.50 -9.65 -34.05
CA SER A 730 11.37 -9.03 -32.74
C SER A 730 10.11 -9.50 -32.01
N GLY A 731 10.09 -9.45 -30.69
CA GLY A 731 8.85 -9.60 -29.93
C GLY A 731 7.91 -8.41 -30.10
N ALA A 732 6.65 -8.61 -29.75
CA ALA A 732 5.61 -7.58 -29.78
C ALA A 732 5.39 -6.91 -28.42
N GLY A 733 4.74 -5.74 -28.43
CA GLY A 733 4.32 -5.06 -27.21
C GLY A 733 3.07 -5.69 -26.59
N ALA A 734 2.94 -5.60 -25.28
CA ALA A 734 1.72 -5.99 -24.56
C ALA A 734 0.57 -5.01 -24.83
N GLY A 735 -0.66 -5.47 -24.60
CA GLY A 735 -1.84 -4.62 -24.52
C GLY A 735 -1.75 -3.61 -23.37
N GLY A 736 -2.54 -2.55 -23.46
CA GLY A 736 -2.59 -1.44 -22.51
C GLY A 736 -3.72 -1.55 -21.48
N HIS A 737 -4.02 -0.47 -20.79
CA HIS A 737 -5.02 -0.45 -19.71
C HIS A 737 -6.19 0.47 -20.07
N LEU A 738 -7.41 -0.06 -20.13
CA LEU A 738 -8.64 0.70 -20.26
C LEU A 738 -9.41 0.70 -18.94
N VAL A 739 -9.50 1.87 -18.28
CA VAL A 739 -10.33 2.08 -17.08
C VAL A 739 -11.47 2.99 -17.46
N VAL A 740 -12.71 2.49 -17.44
CA VAL A 740 -13.90 3.26 -17.78
C VAL A 740 -14.81 3.27 -16.56
N SER A 741 -14.99 4.44 -15.96
CA SER A 741 -15.77 4.62 -14.73
C SER A 741 -16.86 5.65 -14.95
N SER A 742 -18.10 5.30 -14.65
CA SER A 742 -19.22 6.23 -14.63
C SER A 742 -19.98 6.13 -13.31
N ALA A 743 -20.39 7.27 -12.75
CA ALA A 743 -21.33 7.29 -11.63
C ALA A 743 -22.80 7.07 -12.09
N ASP A 744 -23.06 7.11 -13.40
CA ASP A 744 -24.39 6.96 -13.99
C ASP A 744 -24.49 5.65 -14.80
N LYS A 745 -23.86 5.58 -15.98
CA LYS A 745 -24.05 4.45 -16.91
C LYS A 745 -22.92 4.32 -17.93
N ILE A 746 -22.64 3.09 -18.37
CA ILE A 746 -21.80 2.80 -19.54
C ILE A 746 -22.62 2.00 -20.57
N THR A 747 -22.69 2.53 -21.79
CA THR A 747 -23.42 1.91 -22.90
C THR A 747 -22.50 1.67 -24.08
N ILE A 748 -22.44 0.42 -24.56
CA ILE A 748 -21.63 0.02 -25.73
C ILE A 748 -22.53 -0.57 -26.81
N TYR A 749 -22.35 -0.13 -28.05
CA TYR A 749 -23.15 -0.61 -29.19
C TYR A 749 -22.40 -1.55 -30.15
N GLY A 750 -21.07 -1.50 -30.19
CA GLY A 750 -20.27 -2.31 -31.10
C GLY A 750 -20.07 -3.75 -30.62
N SER A 751 -20.07 -4.70 -31.56
CA SER A 751 -19.72 -6.11 -31.31
C SER A 751 -19.03 -6.71 -32.55
N ALA A 752 -18.29 -7.81 -32.33
CA ALA A 752 -17.75 -8.68 -33.35
C ALA A 752 -18.78 -9.79 -33.65
N PRO A 753 -19.68 -9.61 -34.63
CA PRO A 753 -20.85 -10.47 -34.84
C PRO A 753 -20.49 -11.88 -35.32
N ASP A 754 -19.22 -12.07 -35.64
CA ASP A 754 -18.70 -13.24 -36.30
C ASP A 754 -17.73 -14.02 -35.39
N ALA A 755 -17.49 -13.54 -34.16
CA ALA A 755 -16.80 -14.29 -33.12
C ALA A 755 -17.75 -15.33 -32.47
N GLY A 756 -17.17 -16.45 -32.07
CA GLY A 756 -17.81 -17.50 -31.31
C GLY A 756 -17.96 -17.13 -29.84
N ILE A 757 -18.85 -17.85 -29.16
CA ILE A 757 -19.14 -17.58 -27.76
C ILE A 757 -17.92 -17.91 -26.91
N TRP A 758 -17.52 -16.98 -26.05
CA TRP A 758 -16.39 -17.14 -25.11
C TRP A 758 -15.13 -17.70 -25.79
N TYR A 759 -14.74 -17.09 -26.91
CA TYR A 759 -13.57 -17.48 -27.71
C TYR A 759 -13.62 -18.89 -28.35
N ASN A 760 -14.77 -19.57 -28.28
CA ASN A 760 -14.98 -20.86 -28.93
C ASN A 760 -15.32 -20.69 -30.42
N ASP A 761 -14.33 -20.25 -31.19
CA ASP A 761 -14.45 -19.95 -32.62
C ASP A 761 -14.41 -21.22 -33.51
N ASP A 762 -15.03 -21.14 -34.70
CA ASP A 762 -14.82 -22.17 -35.73
C ASP A 762 -13.34 -22.23 -36.09
N ASN A 763 -12.74 -23.41 -36.00
CA ASN A 763 -11.37 -23.67 -36.40
C ASN A 763 -11.03 -23.15 -37.82
N ASN A 764 -11.97 -23.12 -38.75
CA ASN A 764 -11.74 -22.62 -40.11
C ASN A 764 -11.73 -21.09 -40.20
N LYS A 765 -12.06 -20.40 -39.11
CA LYS A 765 -12.09 -18.94 -39.01
C LYS A 765 -10.73 -18.40 -38.60
N LEU A 766 -10.04 -17.83 -39.58
CA LEU A 766 -8.67 -17.33 -39.42
C LEU A 766 -8.61 -15.86 -39.01
N LYS A 767 -9.72 -15.14 -39.12
CA LYS A 767 -9.85 -13.71 -38.84
C LYS A 767 -11.21 -13.43 -38.23
N HIS A 768 -11.22 -12.60 -37.19
CA HIS A 768 -12.42 -12.11 -36.50
C HIS A 768 -12.61 -10.62 -36.81
N SER A 769 -13.85 -10.13 -36.77
CA SER A 769 -14.10 -8.69 -36.78
C SER A 769 -13.50 -8.05 -35.54
N ALA A 770 -13.10 -6.78 -35.66
CA ALA A 770 -12.63 -6.02 -34.51
C ALA A 770 -13.76 -5.86 -33.48
N ARG A 771 -13.36 -5.89 -32.21
CA ARG A 771 -14.23 -5.62 -31.07
C ARG A 771 -14.30 -4.12 -30.80
N ALA A 772 -15.35 -3.69 -30.11
CA ALA A 772 -15.53 -2.28 -29.78
C ALA A 772 -14.48 -1.80 -28.77
N ILE A 773 -14.06 -2.68 -27.85
CA ILE A 773 -13.05 -2.37 -26.84
C ILE A 773 -11.93 -3.40 -26.92
N THR A 774 -10.71 -2.95 -27.20
CA THR A 774 -9.56 -3.83 -27.36
C THR A 774 -8.35 -3.38 -26.55
N ALA A 775 -7.70 -4.33 -25.89
CA ALA A 775 -6.42 -4.19 -25.21
C ALA A 775 -5.62 -5.50 -25.36
N VAL A 776 -5.61 -6.10 -26.56
CA VAL A 776 -4.78 -7.28 -26.85
C VAL A 776 -3.33 -6.90 -27.07
N GLY A 777 -2.40 -7.82 -26.83
CA GLY A 777 -1.01 -7.67 -27.25
C GLY A 777 -0.84 -7.70 -28.77
N GLY A 778 0.32 -7.25 -29.24
CA GLY A 778 0.68 -7.37 -30.65
C GLY A 778 1.21 -8.77 -30.99
N GLN A 779 1.29 -9.05 -32.29
CA GLN A 779 1.90 -10.26 -32.83
C GLN A 779 3.42 -10.12 -32.98
N GLY A 780 4.19 -11.14 -32.57
CA GLY A 780 5.63 -11.23 -32.75
C GLY A 780 6.06 -11.13 -34.21
N GLY A 781 7.31 -10.73 -34.47
CA GLY A 781 7.83 -10.54 -35.82
C GLY A 781 8.22 -11.85 -36.51
N ALA A 782 7.96 -11.93 -37.81
CA ALA A 782 8.18 -13.15 -38.59
C ALA A 782 9.66 -13.60 -38.64
N GLY A 783 9.85 -14.91 -38.53
CA GLY A 783 11.13 -15.60 -38.62
C GLY A 783 11.37 -16.22 -40.00
N ASN A 784 11.87 -17.46 -40.01
CA ASN A 784 12.24 -18.18 -41.23
C ASN A 784 11.18 -18.09 -42.35
N THR A 785 11.63 -17.74 -43.55
CA THR A 785 10.77 -17.60 -44.75
C THR A 785 9.55 -16.67 -44.58
N SER A 786 9.63 -15.68 -43.67
CA SER A 786 8.56 -14.71 -43.39
C SER A 786 7.29 -15.34 -42.78
N TRP A 787 7.47 -16.33 -41.90
CA TRP A 787 6.40 -17.03 -41.17
C TRP A 787 6.53 -16.89 -39.65
N GLY A 788 5.50 -17.31 -38.92
CA GLY A 788 5.51 -17.34 -37.45
C GLY A 788 5.36 -15.96 -36.83
N GLY A 789 4.60 -15.05 -37.46
CA GLY A 789 4.44 -13.69 -36.94
C GLY A 789 4.13 -12.64 -38.01
N ALA A 790 4.07 -11.38 -37.58
CA ALA A 790 3.90 -10.20 -38.40
C ALA A 790 5.06 -9.99 -39.37
N ASN A 791 4.74 -9.70 -40.63
CA ASN A 791 5.71 -9.51 -41.69
C ASN A 791 5.46 -8.18 -42.44
N GLU A 792 6.08 -8.01 -43.61
CA GLU A 792 5.94 -6.81 -44.44
C GLU A 792 4.50 -6.49 -44.87
N ASP A 793 3.61 -7.48 -44.87
CA ASP A 793 2.18 -7.33 -45.18
C ASP A 793 1.32 -7.07 -43.91
N GLY A 794 1.96 -6.98 -42.74
CA GLY A 794 1.32 -6.77 -41.44
C GLY A 794 1.12 -8.05 -40.63
N PRO A 795 0.19 -8.05 -39.65
CA PRO A 795 -0.07 -9.21 -38.82
C PRO A 795 -0.66 -10.38 -39.64
N ALA A 796 -0.16 -11.57 -39.35
CA ALA A 796 -0.62 -12.82 -39.92
C ALA A 796 -1.82 -13.37 -39.15
N PRO A 797 -2.63 -14.27 -39.75
CA PRO A 797 -3.66 -14.99 -39.00
C PRO A 797 -3.06 -15.77 -37.83
N TRP A 798 -3.83 -15.96 -36.75
CA TRP A 798 -3.39 -16.67 -35.54
C TRP A 798 -2.82 -18.07 -35.82
N ARG A 799 -3.36 -18.78 -36.82
CA ARG A 799 -2.82 -20.08 -37.28
C ARG A 799 -1.46 -20.00 -37.95
N CYS A 800 -0.86 -18.83 -38.11
CA CYS A 800 0.45 -18.64 -38.71
C CYS A 800 1.41 -17.97 -37.73
N ASP A 801 1.01 -17.94 -36.45
CA ASP A 801 1.75 -17.38 -35.34
C ASP A 801 2.76 -18.37 -34.71
N ARG A 802 3.62 -17.90 -33.81
CA ARG A 802 4.72 -18.65 -33.16
C ARG A 802 4.26 -19.41 -31.90
N ILE A 803 3.07 -19.99 -31.94
CA ILE A 803 2.48 -20.75 -30.84
C ILE A 803 3.40 -21.90 -30.35
N PRO A 804 3.76 -21.96 -29.05
CA PRO A 804 4.42 -23.11 -28.42
C PRO A 804 3.63 -24.40 -28.60
N TRP A 805 4.32 -25.55 -28.70
CA TRP A 805 3.64 -26.81 -28.98
C TRP A 805 2.71 -27.25 -27.84
N GLU A 806 3.05 -26.86 -26.63
CA GLU A 806 2.28 -27.04 -25.40
C GLU A 806 1.02 -26.15 -25.31
N ASN A 807 1.02 -25.00 -26.00
CA ASN A 807 -0.09 -24.05 -26.02
C ASN A 807 -1.07 -24.33 -27.17
N LEU A 808 -0.74 -25.27 -28.06
CA LEU A 808 -1.63 -25.67 -29.14
C LEU A 808 -2.85 -26.42 -28.59
N PRO A 809 -4.08 -26.05 -28.99
CA PRO A 809 -5.30 -26.73 -28.55
C PRO A 809 -5.43 -28.17 -29.10
N PHE A 810 -4.53 -28.62 -30.00
CA PHE A 810 -4.55 -29.96 -30.61
C PHE A 810 -3.16 -30.56 -30.79
N VAL A 811 -3.05 -31.87 -30.56
CA VAL A 811 -1.83 -32.67 -30.80
C VAL A 811 -1.52 -32.94 -32.29
N ASP A 812 -2.49 -32.72 -33.18
CA ASP A 812 -2.38 -33.00 -34.63
C ASP A 812 -2.02 -31.76 -35.47
N GLN A 813 -1.68 -30.64 -34.82
CA GLN A 813 -1.37 -29.35 -35.45
C GLN A 813 0.01 -28.83 -34.98
N PRO A 814 0.70 -27.93 -35.72
CA PRO A 814 0.21 -27.01 -36.73
C PRO A 814 -0.32 -27.72 -37.98
N PRO A 815 -1.43 -27.26 -38.59
CA PRO A 815 -2.11 -28.00 -39.65
C PRO A 815 -1.17 -28.29 -40.81
N GLN A 816 -0.82 -29.56 -41.01
CA GLN A 816 -0.09 -30.01 -42.20
C GLN A 816 -0.91 -29.63 -43.44
N GLY A 817 -0.41 -28.66 -44.22
CA GLY A 817 -1.06 -28.20 -45.46
C GLY A 817 -1.53 -26.75 -45.47
N LEU A 818 -1.49 -26.02 -44.36
CA LEU A 818 -1.53 -24.55 -44.41
C LEU A 818 -0.10 -24.06 -44.67
N GLY A 819 0.15 -23.41 -45.80
CA GLY A 819 1.49 -23.01 -46.27
C GLY A 819 2.20 -21.93 -45.43
N CYS A 820 1.88 -21.78 -44.15
CA CYS A 820 2.50 -20.83 -43.22
C CYS A 820 3.31 -21.48 -42.08
N PHE A 821 3.44 -22.81 -42.08
CA PHE A 821 4.44 -23.52 -41.25
C PHE A 821 5.31 -24.42 -42.11
N LYS A 822 6.60 -24.46 -41.80
CA LYS A 822 7.51 -25.47 -42.34
C LYS A 822 8.44 -25.93 -41.25
N SER A 823 8.12 -27.08 -40.68
CA SER A 823 9.06 -27.80 -39.82
C SER A 823 10.37 -27.99 -40.58
N LEU A 824 11.47 -27.48 -40.05
CA LEU A 824 12.78 -27.92 -40.50
C LEU A 824 12.96 -29.37 -40.02
N PRO A 825 13.39 -30.30 -40.90
CA PRO A 825 13.40 -31.74 -40.63
C PRO A 825 14.30 -32.18 -39.46
N ASP A 826 15.13 -31.28 -38.93
CA ASP A 826 16.20 -31.59 -37.97
C ASP A 826 15.97 -31.02 -36.55
N ILE A 827 14.76 -30.50 -36.25
CA ILE A 827 14.46 -29.84 -34.96
C ILE A 827 13.32 -30.56 -34.25
N LEU A 828 13.65 -31.26 -33.17
CA LEU A 828 12.72 -32.00 -32.30
C LEU A 828 12.44 -31.26 -30.98
N ASP A 829 12.74 -29.97 -30.92
CA ASP A 829 12.59 -29.14 -29.72
C ASP A 829 11.13 -28.71 -29.57
N LEU A 830 10.40 -29.39 -28.68
CA LEU A 830 8.96 -29.16 -28.46
C LEU A 830 8.66 -27.79 -27.83
N VAL A 831 9.66 -27.10 -27.25
CA VAL A 831 9.48 -25.89 -26.44
C VAL A 831 9.60 -24.58 -27.26
N GLU A 832 10.14 -24.64 -28.48
CA GLU A 832 10.55 -23.44 -29.23
C GLU A 832 9.55 -23.00 -30.33
N GLY A 833 8.45 -23.73 -30.51
CA GLY A 833 7.46 -23.49 -31.56
C GLY A 833 7.91 -23.91 -32.97
N PRO A 834 7.03 -23.84 -33.99
CA PRO A 834 7.28 -24.40 -35.32
C PRO A 834 8.18 -23.56 -36.24
N VAL A 835 8.45 -22.28 -35.92
CA VAL A 835 9.18 -21.36 -36.81
C VAL A 835 10.39 -20.75 -36.12
N LEU A 836 11.58 -21.01 -36.65
CA LEU A 836 12.83 -20.49 -36.10
C LEU A 836 12.97 -18.98 -36.24
N GLY A 837 13.51 -18.37 -35.19
CA GLY A 837 13.85 -16.95 -35.15
C GLY A 837 12.66 -16.01 -35.19
N ALA A 838 11.42 -16.52 -35.09
CA ALA A 838 10.23 -15.70 -34.92
C ALA A 838 10.19 -15.07 -33.52
N GLY A 839 9.66 -13.86 -33.42
CA GLY A 839 9.44 -13.18 -32.14
C GLY A 839 8.23 -13.74 -31.40
N GLY A 840 8.16 -13.48 -30.10
CA GLY A 840 7.01 -13.82 -29.27
C GLY A 840 5.95 -12.73 -29.24
N ASP A 841 4.70 -13.15 -29.07
CA ASP A 841 3.52 -12.31 -28.89
C ASP A 841 3.52 -11.58 -27.54
N GLY A 842 2.93 -10.39 -27.53
CA GLY A 842 2.73 -9.62 -26.31
C GLY A 842 1.52 -10.12 -25.53
N SER A 843 1.58 -10.03 -24.20
CA SER A 843 0.44 -10.36 -23.35
C SER A 843 -0.77 -9.46 -23.63
N PRO A 844 -1.98 -9.85 -23.21
CA PRO A 844 -3.10 -8.93 -23.15
C PRO A 844 -2.83 -7.82 -22.12
N GLY A 845 -3.64 -6.78 -22.20
CA GLY A 845 -3.74 -5.72 -21.21
C GLY A 845 -4.92 -5.94 -20.26
N LEU A 846 -5.49 -4.87 -19.72
CA LEU A 846 -6.65 -4.91 -18.83
C LEU A 846 -7.76 -4.00 -19.32
N ILE A 847 -9.01 -4.45 -19.14
CA ILE A 847 -10.23 -3.67 -19.35
C ILE A 847 -11.03 -3.70 -18.05
N GLN A 848 -11.43 -2.54 -17.54
CA GLN A 848 -12.18 -2.41 -16.30
C GLN A 848 -13.37 -1.46 -16.48
N PHE A 849 -14.55 -1.92 -16.05
CA PHE A 849 -15.77 -1.12 -16.02
C PHE A 849 -16.19 -0.89 -14.59
N HIS A 850 -16.10 0.36 -14.13
CA HIS A 850 -16.49 0.74 -12.78
C HIS A 850 -17.82 1.48 -12.83
N VAL A 851 -18.85 0.90 -12.23
CA VAL A 851 -20.19 1.46 -12.13
C VAL A 851 -20.82 1.07 -10.80
N PRO A 852 -21.84 1.81 -10.30
CA PRO A 852 -22.53 1.44 -9.08
C PRO A 852 -23.15 0.03 -9.12
N ASP A 853 -23.80 -0.34 -10.22
CA ASP A 853 -24.41 -1.65 -10.42
C ASP A 853 -24.36 -2.08 -11.91
N PRO A 854 -23.50 -3.03 -12.33
CA PRO A 854 -23.47 -3.63 -13.65
C PRO A 854 -24.80 -4.12 -14.21
N GLU A 855 -25.71 -4.65 -13.38
CA GLU A 855 -27.02 -5.15 -13.83
C GLU A 855 -27.99 -4.02 -14.20
N LEU A 856 -27.71 -2.78 -13.79
CA LEU A 856 -28.51 -1.59 -14.09
C LEU A 856 -27.77 -0.58 -14.98
N ASN A 857 -26.46 -0.50 -14.83
CA ASN A 857 -25.61 0.57 -15.35
C ASN A 857 -24.68 0.12 -16.50
N LEU A 858 -24.59 -1.18 -16.85
CA LEU A 858 -23.84 -1.64 -18.04
C LEU A 858 -24.76 -2.19 -19.12
N THR A 859 -24.74 -1.58 -20.30
CA THR A 859 -25.55 -2.01 -21.45
C THR A 859 -24.68 -2.45 -22.63
N PHE A 860 -24.97 -3.65 -23.16
CA PHE A 860 -24.25 -4.28 -24.27
C PHE A 860 -25.24 -4.80 -25.33
N PRO A 861 -24.83 -4.98 -26.60
CA PRO A 861 -25.67 -5.58 -27.63
C PRO A 861 -25.99 -7.06 -27.32
N THR A 862 -27.22 -7.50 -27.56
CA THR A 862 -27.63 -8.92 -27.36
C THR A 862 -27.01 -9.87 -28.38
N LEU A 863 -26.90 -11.18 -28.08
CA LEU A 863 -26.39 -12.19 -29.02
C LEU A 863 -27.15 -12.21 -30.35
N GLU A 864 -28.49 -12.10 -30.31
CA GLU A 864 -29.34 -12.05 -31.51
C GLU A 864 -29.17 -10.73 -32.29
N ALA A 865 -29.01 -9.62 -31.57
CA ALA A 865 -28.84 -8.29 -32.15
C ALA A 865 -27.43 -8.11 -32.75
N ALA A 866 -26.40 -8.64 -32.09
CA ALA A 866 -25.02 -8.74 -32.57
C ALA A 866 -24.97 -9.54 -33.88
N ALA A 867 -25.55 -10.74 -33.92
CA ALA A 867 -25.56 -11.59 -35.14
C ALA A 867 -26.28 -10.95 -36.35
N LEU A 868 -27.19 -10.00 -36.11
CA LEU A 868 -27.95 -9.30 -37.16
C LEU A 868 -27.43 -7.89 -37.48
N GLY A 869 -26.38 -7.42 -36.79
CA GLY A 869 -25.90 -6.03 -36.90
C GLY A 869 -26.97 -4.99 -36.54
N GLN A 870 -27.93 -5.35 -35.67
CA GLN A 870 -28.99 -4.47 -35.20
C GLN A 870 -28.68 -4.00 -33.78
N GLY A 871 -28.72 -2.69 -33.53
CA GLY A 871 -28.41 -2.12 -32.21
C GLY A 871 -29.60 -2.13 -31.26
N PHE A 872 -29.82 -3.23 -30.55
CA PHE A 872 -30.62 -3.23 -29.32
C PHE A 872 -29.73 -3.74 -28.19
N GLY A 873 -29.61 -2.92 -27.13
CA GLY A 873 -28.86 -3.28 -25.93
C GLY A 873 -29.80 -3.74 -24.83
N GLU A 874 -29.40 -4.79 -24.12
CA GLU A 874 -29.96 -5.16 -22.83
C GLU A 874 -28.90 -4.90 -21.76
N THR A 875 -29.34 -4.64 -20.53
CA THR A 875 -28.40 -4.59 -19.41
C THR A 875 -27.78 -5.97 -19.21
N TYR A 876 -26.53 -6.04 -18.73
CA TYR A 876 -25.84 -7.32 -18.58
C TYR A 876 -26.71 -8.34 -17.81
N GLY A 877 -26.94 -9.52 -18.40
CA GLY A 877 -27.94 -10.49 -17.96
C GLY A 877 -27.97 -11.76 -18.82
N ASP A 878 -29.00 -12.61 -18.66
CA ASP A 878 -29.15 -13.91 -19.31
C ASP A 878 -28.88 -13.84 -20.84
N GLY A 879 -27.87 -14.59 -21.33
CA GLY A 879 -27.59 -14.71 -22.77
C GLY A 879 -26.80 -13.56 -23.42
N LEU A 880 -26.11 -12.71 -22.66
CA LEU A 880 -25.15 -11.72 -23.18
C LEU A 880 -23.72 -12.23 -23.11
N ASP A 881 -22.95 -12.17 -24.21
CA ASP A 881 -21.53 -12.54 -24.25
C ASP A 881 -20.62 -11.32 -24.47
N ILE A 882 -19.92 -10.92 -23.40
CA ILE A 882 -19.00 -9.78 -23.41
C ILE A 882 -17.76 -10.01 -24.27
N SER A 883 -17.37 -11.26 -24.55
CA SER A 883 -16.21 -11.57 -25.40
C SER A 883 -16.42 -11.20 -26.88
N LEU A 884 -17.66 -10.89 -27.28
CA LEU A 884 -17.96 -10.30 -28.59
C LEU A 884 -17.73 -8.78 -28.62
N VAL A 885 -17.67 -8.12 -27.46
CA VAL A 885 -17.55 -6.67 -27.31
C VAL A 885 -16.15 -6.25 -26.91
N CYS A 886 -15.50 -7.06 -26.07
CA CYS A 886 -14.23 -6.77 -25.41
C CYS A 886 -13.19 -7.87 -25.70
N ALA A 887 -11.92 -7.48 -25.91
CA ALA A 887 -10.77 -8.39 -25.85
C ALA A 887 -9.57 -7.70 -25.21
N PRO A 888 -9.03 -8.21 -24.07
CA PRO A 888 -9.54 -9.35 -23.30
C PRO A 888 -10.94 -9.10 -22.71
N THR A 889 -11.49 -10.10 -22.04
CA THR A 889 -12.71 -9.89 -21.22
C THR A 889 -12.40 -8.92 -20.09
N PRO A 890 -13.35 -8.06 -19.68
CA PRO A 890 -13.09 -7.14 -18.58
C PRO A 890 -12.86 -7.90 -17.26
N VAL A 891 -12.08 -7.30 -16.35
CA VAL A 891 -11.85 -7.83 -15.00
C VAL A 891 -13.19 -8.05 -14.29
N GLY A 892 -13.35 -9.20 -13.63
CA GLY A 892 -14.58 -9.60 -12.92
C GLY A 892 -15.65 -10.25 -13.79
N PHE A 893 -15.47 -10.31 -15.11
CA PHE A 893 -16.43 -10.93 -16.01
C PHE A 893 -16.11 -12.41 -16.24
N HIS A 894 -17.12 -13.23 -16.02
CA HIS A 894 -17.07 -14.68 -16.19
C HIS A 894 -17.76 -15.12 -17.47
N ARG A 895 -17.72 -16.43 -17.75
CA ARG A 895 -18.39 -17.03 -18.90
C ARG A 895 -19.89 -16.66 -18.91
N PRO A 896 -20.47 -16.36 -20.08
CA PRO A 896 -21.86 -15.94 -20.18
C PRO A 896 -22.84 -17.08 -19.83
N GLN A 897 -24.04 -16.73 -19.37
CA GLN A 897 -25.09 -17.72 -19.12
C GLN A 897 -25.58 -18.30 -20.45
N LEU A 898 -25.40 -19.60 -20.69
CA LEU A 898 -25.79 -20.21 -21.97
C LEU A 898 -27.25 -20.66 -22.00
N SER A 899 -27.86 -20.89 -20.83
CA SER A 899 -29.27 -21.24 -20.69
C SER A 899 -29.78 -21.01 -19.26
N VAL A 900 -31.09 -20.85 -19.09
CA VAL A 900 -31.72 -20.70 -17.77
C VAL A 900 -31.41 -21.94 -16.91
N GLY A 901 -30.80 -21.72 -15.74
CA GLY A 901 -30.39 -22.79 -14.82
C GLY A 901 -29.07 -23.46 -15.17
N ASP A 902 -28.25 -22.82 -16.01
CA ASP A 902 -26.86 -23.24 -16.28
C ASP A 902 -26.07 -23.35 -14.96
N PRO A 903 -25.64 -24.56 -14.56
CA PRO A 903 -25.02 -24.81 -13.26
C PRO A 903 -23.64 -24.18 -13.11
N ASP A 904 -23.00 -23.85 -14.23
CA ASP A 904 -21.63 -23.35 -14.24
C ASP A 904 -21.63 -21.80 -14.31
N TRP A 905 -22.81 -21.13 -14.35
CA TRP A 905 -22.91 -19.68 -14.54
C TRP A 905 -22.60 -18.93 -13.24
N ILE A 906 -21.82 -17.86 -13.37
CA ILE A 906 -21.41 -16.99 -12.26
C ILE A 906 -21.78 -15.56 -12.67
N ALA A 907 -22.44 -14.83 -11.76
CA ALA A 907 -22.70 -13.42 -11.95
C ALA A 907 -21.37 -12.65 -12.03
N PRO A 908 -21.29 -11.54 -12.79
CA PRO A 908 -20.08 -10.72 -12.79
C PRO A 908 -19.75 -10.21 -11.41
N ASP A 909 -18.46 -10.03 -11.17
CA ASP A 909 -17.96 -9.27 -10.05
C ASP A 909 -18.00 -7.77 -10.39
N TYR A 910 -18.21 -6.92 -9.40
CA TYR A 910 -18.53 -5.51 -9.55
C TYR A 910 -17.29 -4.68 -9.26
N MET A 911 -16.75 -3.96 -10.25
CA MET A 911 -15.69 -3.00 -9.94
C MET A 911 -16.31 -1.77 -9.28
N VAL A 912 -15.88 -1.48 -8.06
CA VAL A 912 -16.36 -0.35 -7.27
C VAL A 912 -15.93 0.97 -7.94
N PRO A 913 -16.85 1.92 -8.16
CA PRO A 913 -16.50 3.21 -8.75
C PRO A 913 -15.58 4.02 -7.83
N PHE A 914 -14.69 4.82 -8.44
CA PHE A 914 -13.77 5.67 -7.68
C PHE A 914 -14.48 6.84 -6.98
N PHE A 915 -15.65 7.22 -7.50
CA PHE A 915 -16.50 8.29 -7.02
C PHE A 915 -17.96 7.91 -7.28
N GLY A 916 -18.87 8.43 -6.46
CA GLY A 916 -20.29 8.14 -6.54
C GLY A 916 -21.08 9.10 -5.66
N ASP A 917 -22.39 8.91 -5.64
CA ASP A 917 -23.30 9.56 -4.71
C ASP A 917 -23.17 8.98 -3.30
N LEU A 918 -22.76 7.71 -3.18
CA LEU A 918 -22.55 7.03 -1.91
C LEU A 918 -21.08 7.01 -1.49
N SER A 919 -20.82 7.14 -0.19
CA SER A 919 -19.53 6.82 0.41
C SER A 919 -19.67 6.26 1.82
N ARG A 920 -18.76 5.39 2.25
CA ARG A 920 -18.82 4.71 3.56
C ARG A 920 -17.50 4.73 4.31
N ALA A 921 -17.57 4.77 5.63
CA ALA A 921 -16.45 4.43 6.51
C ALA A 921 -16.94 3.69 7.75
N GLN A 922 -16.08 2.85 8.32
CA GLN A 922 -16.38 2.11 9.55
C GLN A 922 -15.22 2.19 10.53
N THR A 923 -15.55 2.03 11.82
CA THR A 923 -14.54 1.85 12.86
C THR A 923 -14.02 0.40 12.85
N LYS A 924 -12.79 0.22 13.33
CA LYS A 924 -12.30 -1.05 13.85
C LYS A 924 -13.23 -1.53 14.97
N TRP A 925 -13.12 -2.80 15.33
CA TRP A 925 -13.72 -3.29 16.56
C TRP A 925 -13.11 -2.59 17.78
N ILE A 926 -13.95 -1.91 18.54
CA ILE A 926 -13.61 -1.15 19.73
C ILE A 926 -13.96 -2.01 20.94
N PRO A 927 -12.97 -2.43 21.75
CA PRO A 927 -13.25 -3.17 22.97
C PRO A 927 -13.89 -2.25 24.00
N LEU A 928 -14.99 -2.72 24.59
CA LEU A 928 -15.69 -2.03 25.67
C LEU A 928 -14.98 -2.17 27.02
N GLY A 929 -13.95 -3.02 27.07
CA GLY A 929 -13.20 -3.34 28.26
C GLY A 929 -13.85 -4.38 29.15
N LEU A 930 -13.21 -4.58 30.30
CA LEU A 930 -13.55 -5.57 31.31
C LEU A 930 -14.20 -4.93 32.54
N ALA A 931 -14.65 -3.69 32.44
CA ALA A 931 -15.23 -2.93 33.54
C ALA A 931 -16.30 -3.67 34.34
N ARG A 932 -17.14 -4.45 33.63
CA ARG A 932 -18.17 -5.30 34.24
C ARG A 932 -17.64 -6.41 35.14
N VAL A 933 -16.36 -6.76 35.02
CA VAL A 933 -15.73 -7.84 35.77
C VAL A 933 -15.38 -7.30 37.16
N LYS A 934 -16.19 -7.65 38.15
CA LYS A 934 -15.93 -7.35 39.57
C LYS A 934 -15.83 -8.64 40.40
N PRO A 935 -15.25 -8.58 41.61
CA PRO A 935 -15.31 -9.69 42.56
C PRO A 935 -16.77 -10.05 42.91
N GLY A 936 -17.28 -11.14 42.32
CA GLY A 936 -18.60 -11.70 42.65
C GLY A 936 -19.68 -11.62 41.57
N GLY A 937 -19.42 -11.05 40.39
CA GLY A 937 -20.38 -11.06 39.29
C GLY A 937 -19.99 -10.23 38.08
N PHE A 938 -20.89 -10.17 37.10
CA PHE A 938 -20.82 -9.28 35.95
C PHE A 938 -21.91 -8.22 36.06
N ASP A 939 -21.56 -6.97 35.80
CA ASP A 939 -22.55 -5.93 35.53
C ASP A 939 -22.77 -5.80 34.01
N GLN A 940 -23.89 -5.19 33.60
CA GLN A 940 -24.24 -5.10 32.18
C GLN A 940 -23.75 -3.79 31.61
N VAL A 941 -22.93 -3.86 30.56
CA VAL A 941 -22.61 -2.67 29.78
C VAL A 941 -23.87 -2.23 29.03
N ARG A 942 -24.24 -0.95 29.18
CA ARG A 942 -25.37 -0.36 28.47
C ARG A 942 -24.91 0.84 27.65
N MET A 943 -25.13 0.72 26.36
CA MET A 943 -24.81 1.74 25.37
C MET A 943 -25.90 2.80 25.30
N ARG A 944 -25.48 4.04 25.08
CA ARG A 944 -26.35 5.16 24.77
C ARG A 944 -25.81 5.93 23.57
N PHE A 945 -26.72 6.22 22.65
CA PHE A 945 -26.50 7.06 21.49
C PHE A 945 -27.84 7.67 21.07
N GLU A 946 -27.83 8.94 20.65
CA GLU A 946 -28.99 9.64 20.10
C GLU A 946 -28.55 10.46 18.88
N GLY A 947 -29.50 11.01 18.12
CA GLY A 947 -29.19 11.84 16.93
C GLY A 947 -29.47 11.17 15.59
N THR A 948 -29.79 9.88 15.60
CA THR A 948 -30.22 9.13 14.41
C THR A 948 -31.58 8.48 14.62
N SER A 949 -32.28 8.22 13.52
CA SER A 949 -33.51 7.45 13.50
C SER A 949 -33.26 5.98 13.81
N THR A 950 -34.05 5.37 14.69
CA THR A 950 -33.91 3.95 15.03
C THR A 950 -34.46 2.99 13.97
N ILE A 951 -35.11 3.52 12.92
CA ILE A 951 -35.69 2.71 11.83
C ILE A 951 -34.70 2.53 10.68
N ASP A 952 -34.02 3.61 10.31
CA ASP A 952 -33.21 3.71 9.10
C ASP A 952 -31.86 4.40 9.35
N GLY A 953 -31.47 4.66 10.60
CA GLY A 953 -30.15 5.19 10.96
C GLY A 953 -29.89 6.63 10.50
N ARG A 954 -30.85 7.31 9.89
CA ARG A 954 -30.65 8.64 9.30
C ARG A 954 -30.51 9.74 10.35
N VAL A 955 -29.58 10.66 10.12
CA VAL A 955 -29.46 11.90 10.91
C VAL A 955 -30.58 12.84 10.53
N GLY A 956 -31.41 13.24 11.49
CA GLY A 956 -32.54 14.14 11.23
C GLY A 956 -32.07 15.53 10.81
N HIS A 957 -32.76 16.15 9.84
CA HIS A 957 -32.54 17.53 9.43
C HIS A 957 -33.85 18.22 9.01
N ASN A 958 -33.87 19.54 9.01
CA ASN A 958 -35.00 20.36 8.56
C ASN A 958 -34.50 21.38 7.53
N GLY A 959 -34.73 21.09 6.25
CA GLY A 959 -34.12 21.86 5.18
C GLY A 959 -32.60 21.78 5.27
N SER A 960 -31.93 22.93 5.40
CA SER A 960 -30.48 23.02 5.37
C SER A 960 -29.78 22.93 6.75
N THR A 961 -30.49 22.47 7.79
CA THR A 961 -29.99 22.49 9.17
C THR A 961 -30.26 21.17 9.86
N ALA A 962 -29.24 20.64 10.55
CA ALA A 962 -29.37 19.42 11.35
C ALA A 962 -30.40 19.60 12.47
N GLN A 963 -31.17 18.54 12.76
CA GLN A 963 -32.19 18.55 13.80
C GLN A 963 -31.53 18.58 15.18
N GLN A 964 -31.90 19.55 16.01
CA GLN A 964 -31.43 19.63 17.39
C GLN A 964 -32.09 18.54 18.26
N LEU A 965 -31.28 17.95 19.15
CA LEU A 965 -31.77 17.03 20.18
C LEU A 965 -32.44 17.79 21.34
N PRO A 966 -33.34 17.12 22.09
CA PRO A 966 -33.90 17.70 23.31
C PRO A 966 -32.80 18.09 24.31
N PRO A 967 -32.94 19.23 25.02
CA PRO A 967 -31.95 19.65 25.99
C PRO A 967 -31.96 18.76 27.24
N ILE A 968 -30.78 18.52 27.82
CA ILE A 968 -30.58 17.80 29.10
C ILE A 968 -31.03 18.68 30.27
N ILE A 969 -30.77 19.99 30.20
CA ILE A 969 -31.19 21.01 31.18
C ILE A 969 -31.80 22.18 30.43
N GLY A 970 -32.89 22.74 30.98
CA GLY A 970 -33.58 23.91 30.44
C GLY A 970 -34.62 23.58 29.35
N PRO A 971 -35.14 24.60 28.64
CA PRO A 971 -34.71 26.00 28.67
C PRO A 971 -35.13 26.75 29.94
N ASP A 972 -34.18 27.43 30.58
CA ASP A 972 -34.40 28.29 31.75
C ASP A 972 -33.87 29.72 31.53
N PRO A 973 -34.49 30.76 32.10
CA PRO A 973 -34.04 32.14 31.90
C PRO A 973 -32.68 32.41 32.59
N LEU A 974 -31.78 33.11 31.90
CA LEU A 974 -30.49 33.53 32.44
C LEU A 974 -30.66 34.43 33.68
N GLY A 975 -30.14 33.96 34.82
CA GLY A 975 -30.16 34.64 36.10
C GLY A 975 -28.97 35.57 36.35
N SER A 976 -29.01 36.27 37.48
CA SER A 976 -27.87 37.06 37.97
C SER A 976 -26.81 36.17 38.61
N LEU A 977 -25.56 36.65 38.67
CA LEU A 977 -24.42 35.96 39.30
C LEU A 977 -24.82 35.32 40.65
N GLY A 978 -24.64 34.00 40.75
CA GLY A 978 -24.98 33.19 41.92
C GLY A 978 -26.36 32.50 41.89
N SER A 979 -27.22 32.84 40.92
CA SER A 979 -28.54 32.22 40.69
C SER A 979 -28.55 31.49 39.33
N PRO A 980 -28.32 30.16 39.31
CA PRO A 980 -28.29 29.40 38.06
C PRO A 980 -29.59 29.49 37.25
N PRO A 981 -29.52 29.44 35.90
CA PRO A 981 -28.30 29.48 35.10
C PRO A 981 -27.66 30.88 35.09
N TYR A 982 -26.34 31.01 35.26
CA TYR A 982 -25.64 32.32 35.18
C TYR A 982 -24.25 32.20 34.54
N ILE A 983 -23.73 33.32 34.00
CA ILE A 983 -22.35 33.46 33.51
C ILE A 983 -21.46 33.95 34.66
N ASP A 984 -20.35 33.28 34.92
CA ASP A 984 -19.38 33.68 35.94
C ASP A 984 -18.62 34.95 35.51
N SER A 985 -17.86 35.52 36.43
CA SER A 985 -17.10 36.74 36.28
C SER A 985 -16.02 36.72 35.18
N ASP A 986 -15.62 35.54 34.71
CA ASP A 986 -14.68 35.37 33.60
C ASP A 986 -15.33 35.51 32.21
N GLY A 987 -16.66 35.45 32.13
CA GLY A 987 -17.42 35.54 30.88
C GLY A 987 -17.49 34.24 30.05
N TYR A 988 -16.77 33.19 30.43
CA TYR A 988 -16.67 31.91 29.68
C TYR A 988 -17.03 30.69 30.52
N THR A 989 -17.32 30.88 31.80
CA THR A 989 -17.83 29.82 32.67
C THR A 989 -19.32 30.00 32.89
N LEU A 990 -20.08 28.95 32.64
CA LEU A 990 -21.53 28.87 32.80
C LEU A 990 -21.87 27.93 33.93
N VAL A 991 -22.71 28.39 34.88
CA VAL A 991 -23.16 27.57 36.00
C VAL A 991 -24.63 27.27 35.83
N LEU A 992 -24.97 25.98 35.73
CA LEU A 992 -26.32 25.45 35.51
C LEU A 992 -26.85 24.76 36.76
N ASP A 993 -28.18 24.74 36.92
CA ASP A 993 -28.86 23.96 37.97
C ASP A 993 -28.97 22.51 37.54
N ALA A 994 -28.20 21.62 38.16
CA ALA A 994 -28.17 20.21 37.80
C ALA A 994 -29.35 19.41 38.43
N SER A 995 -30.13 20.03 39.33
CA SER A 995 -31.31 19.38 39.93
C SER A 995 -32.46 19.16 38.93
N ALA A 996 -32.43 19.91 37.82
CA ALA A 996 -33.37 19.76 36.70
C ALA A 996 -33.01 18.60 35.76
N MET A 997 -31.80 18.03 35.87
CA MET A 997 -31.35 16.91 35.05
C MET A 997 -32.15 15.64 35.39
N ALA A 998 -32.64 14.94 34.36
CA ALA A 998 -33.38 13.69 34.55
C ALA A 998 -32.47 12.58 35.09
N ALA A 999 -33.06 11.60 35.78
CA ALA A 999 -32.30 10.48 36.35
C ALA A 999 -31.54 9.66 35.29
N VAL A 1000 -32.04 9.61 34.06
CA VAL A 1000 -31.36 8.94 32.92
C VAL A 1000 -30.09 9.67 32.48
N ASP A 1001 -29.92 10.92 32.88
CA ASP A 1001 -28.78 11.79 32.54
C ASP A 1001 -27.80 11.95 33.72
N ASP A 1002 -28.04 11.28 34.87
CA ASP A 1002 -27.16 11.36 36.04
C ASP A 1002 -25.72 10.91 35.74
N MET A 1003 -25.49 10.15 34.66
CA MET A 1003 -24.14 9.83 34.15
C MET A 1003 -23.25 11.06 33.95
N TYR A 1004 -23.83 12.21 33.56
CA TYR A 1004 -23.06 13.44 33.36
C TYR A 1004 -22.64 14.10 34.68
N LYS A 1005 -23.27 13.75 35.81
CA LYS A 1005 -22.85 14.17 37.15
C LYS A 1005 -21.72 13.29 37.67
N GLU A 1006 -21.74 12.00 37.32
CA GLU A 1006 -20.70 11.04 37.69
C GLU A 1006 -19.40 11.26 36.89
N ASN A 1007 -19.54 11.46 35.58
CA ASN A 1007 -18.42 11.78 34.69
C ASN A 1007 -18.74 13.03 33.87
N THR A 1008 -18.31 14.19 34.38
CA THR A 1008 -18.51 15.47 33.69
C THR A 1008 -17.69 15.60 32.41
N GLN A 1009 -16.72 14.71 32.15
CA GLN A 1009 -15.96 14.74 30.89
C GLN A 1009 -16.82 14.37 29.68
N LEU A 1010 -17.89 13.60 29.89
CA LEU A 1010 -18.89 13.26 28.88
C LEU A 1010 -19.65 14.49 28.33
N LEU A 1011 -19.52 15.66 28.97
CA LEU A 1011 -20.11 16.91 28.50
C LEU A 1011 -19.20 17.69 27.54
N ARG A 1012 -17.92 17.31 27.39
CA ARG A 1012 -17.05 17.94 26.39
C ARG A 1012 -17.64 17.75 24.99
N GLY A 1013 -17.61 18.79 24.15
CA GLY A 1013 -18.22 18.76 22.82
C GLY A 1013 -19.73 19.00 22.79
N PHE A 1014 -20.44 18.88 23.93
CA PHE A 1014 -21.81 19.38 24.05
C PHE A 1014 -21.82 20.91 24.06
N SER A 1015 -23.00 21.51 23.92
CA SER A 1015 -23.13 22.96 23.86
C SER A 1015 -24.09 23.49 24.91
N VAL A 1016 -23.75 24.65 25.47
CA VAL A 1016 -24.76 25.51 26.08
C VAL A 1016 -25.37 26.37 24.97
N LYS A 1017 -26.68 26.29 24.79
CA LYS A 1017 -27.43 27.11 23.84
C LYS A 1017 -28.01 28.33 24.55
N PHE A 1018 -27.77 29.51 24.00
CA PHE A 1018 -28.52 30.71 24.33
C PHE A 1018 -29.55 30.98 23.23
N GLU A 1019 -30.78 31.28 23.61
CA GLU A 1019 -31.89 31.52 22.68
C GLU A 1019 -32.70 32.73 23.14
N ASP A 1020 -33.15 33.57 22.20
CA ASP A 1020 -34.09 34.65 22.50
C ASP A 1020 -35.51 34.11 22.68
N ALA A 1021 -36.09 34.27 23.87
CA ALA A 1021 -37.46 33.86 24.15
C ALA A 1021 -38.53 34.49 23.22
N SER A 1022 -38.23 35.64 22.60
CA SER A 1022 -39.14 36.32 21.66
C SER A 1022 -38.92 35.93 20.20
N ASP A 1023 -37.77 35.35 19.87
CA ASP A 1023 -37.41 34.87 18.53
C ASP A 1023 -36.48 33.64 18.63
N PRO A 1024 -37.06 32.42 18.72
CA PRO A 1024 -36.31 31.16 18.82
C PRO A 1024 -35.29 30.89 17.70
N LEU A 1025 -35.39 31.60 16.56
CA LEU A 1025 -34.42 31.49 15.47
C LEU A 1025 -33.12 32.27 15.76
N THR A 1026 -33.16 33.20 16.71
CA THR A 1026 -31.98 33.90 17.22
C THR A 1026 -31.39 33.11 18.38
N TYR A 1027 -30.40 32.27 18.08
CA TYR A 1027 -29.67 31.47 19.08
C TYR A 1027 -28.18 31.40 18.79
N GLN A 1028 -27.39 31.00 19.79
CA GLN A 1028 -25.96 30.75 19.67
C GLN A 1028 -25.57 29.54 20.53
N PHE A 1029 -24.74 28.66 19.96
CA PHE A 1029 -24.12 27.56 20.71
C PHE A 1029 -22.74 27.96 21.22
N TYR A 1030 -22.44 27.53 22.44
CA TYR A 1030 -21.14 27.65 23.10
C TYR A 1030 -20.66 26.25 23.48
N VAL A 1031 -19.64 25.77 22.78
CA VAL A 1031 -19.09 24.41 22.95
C VAL A 1031 -18.37 24.31 24.29
N ILE A 1032 -18.70 23.27 25.05
CA ILE A 1032 -18.12 22.97 26.36
C ILE A 1032 -16.75 22.31 26.14
N THR A 1033 -15.71 22.90 26.73
CA THR A 1033 -14.33 22.37 26.70
C THR A 1033 -13.95 21.67 28.01
N GLY A 1034 -14.69 21.92 29.07
CA GLY A 1034 -14.55 21.22 30.35
C GLY A 1034 -15.77 21.44 31.24
N ALA A 1035 -16.03 20.49 32.13
CA ALA A 1035 -17.11 20.61 33.10
C ALA A 1035 -16.73 20.00 34.45
N SER A 1036 -17.34 20.51 35.51
CA SER A 1036 -17.23 19.98 36.88
C SER A 1036 -18.57 20.04 37.59
N TYR A 1037 -18.77 19.15 38.56
CA TYR A 1037 -20.02 19.02 39.31
C TYR A 1037 -19.78 19.26 40.80
N ASP A 1038 -20.58 20.14 41.40
CA ASP A 1038 -20.63 20.36 42.85
C ASP A 1038 -21.86 19.67 43.43
N SER A 1039 -21.64 18.51 44.06
CA SER A 1039 -22.70 17.72 44.70
C SER A 1039 -23.31 18.35 45.94
N GLY A 1040 -22.63 19.32 46.58
CA GLY A 1040 -23.15 20.03 47.74
C GLY A 1040 -24.18 21.09 47.39
N LEU A 1041 -24.05 21.69 46.21
CA LEU A 1041 -24.95 22.73 45.69
C LEU A 1041 -25.83 22.27 44.52
N ASP A 1042 -25.61 21.04 44.02
CA ASP A 1042 -26.22 20.46 42.82
C ASP A 1042 -26.05 21.37 41.58
N ARG A 1043 -24.79 21.78 41.35
CA ARG A 1043 -24.44 22.73 40.29
C ARG A 1043 -23.46 22.11 39.30
N LEU A 1044 -23.74 22.33 38.02
CA LEU A 1044 -22.85 21.97 36.93
C LEU A 1044 -22.14 23.24 36.44
N VAL A 1045 -20.81 23.24 36.49
CA VAL A 1045 -19.96 24.34 36.04
C VAL A 1045 -19.32 23.93 34.73
N CYS A 1046 -19.70 24.60 33.63
CA CYS A 1046 -19.22 24.34 32.28
C CYS A 1046 -18.31 25.49 31.82
N SER A 1047 -17.09 25.18 31.45
CA SER A 1047 -16.20 26.11 30.75
C SER A 1047 -16.41 25.96 29.25
N VAL A 1048 -16.60 27.07 28.54
CA VAL A 1048 -16.75 27.08 27.08
C VAL A 1048 -15.48 27.56 26.39
N ASP A 1049 -15.35 27.26 25.10
CA ASP A 1049 -14.18 27.63 24.30
C ASP A 1049 -13.92 29.15 24.32
N PRO A 1050 -12.78 29.62 24.89
CA PRO A 1050 -12.46 31.04 24.96
C PRO A 1050 -12.05 31.65 23.61
N SER A 1051 -11.80 30.82 22.60
CA SER A 1051 -11.55 31.29 21.22
C SER A 1051 -12.85 31.53 20.44
N GLY A 1052 -13.98 31.03 20.95
CA GLY A 1052 -15.30 31.18 20.37
C GLY A 1052 -16.02 32.49 20.75
N PRO A 1053 -17.31 32.60 20.42
CA PRO A 1053 -18.14 33.73 20.82
C PRO A 1053 -18.22 33.86 22.34
N VAL A 1054 -18.25 35.10 22.86
CA VAL A 1054 -18.37 35.35 24.30
C VAL A 1054 -19.85 35.30 24.72
N PRO A 1055 -20.25 34.42 25.66
CA PRO A 1055 -21.63 34.32 26.16
C PRO A 1055 -22.27 35.65 26.55
N SER A 1056 -21.51 36.54 27.21
CA SER A 1056 -22.01 37.84 27.68
C SER A 1056 -22.31 38.84 26.55
N ASN A 1057 -21.89 38.56 25.32
CA ASN A 1057 -22.15 39.40 24.14
C ASN A 1057 -23.41 38.99 23.38
N PHE A 1058 -24.10 37.91 23.78
CA PHE A 1058 -25.36 37.52 23.13
C PHE A 1058 -26.44 38.59 23.32
N VAL A 1059 -27.03 39.04 22.22
CA VAL A 1059 -28.06 40.09 22.24
C VAL A 1059 -29.40 39.45 21.93
N ALA A 1060 -30.33 39.54 22.88
CA ALA A 1060 -31.73 39.12 22.71
C ALA A 1060 -32.67 40.32 22.82
N SER A 1061 -33.80 40.24 22.11
CA SER A 1061 -34.92 41.17 22.23
C SER A 1061 -35.85 40.84 23.41
N GLY A 1062 -35.88 39.57 23.82
CA GLY A 1062 -36.54 39.07 25.03
C GLY A 1062 -35.57 38.59 26.12
N ALA A 1063 -36.07 37.72 27.00
CA ALA A 1063 -35.23 37.03 27.97
C ALA A 1063 -34.32 36.03 27.25
N ILE A 1064 -33.06 35.93 27.69
CA ILE A 1064 -32.13 34.92 27.20
C ILE A 1064 -32.47 33.61 27.90
N MET A 1065 -32.85 32.60 27.13
CA MET A 1065 -33.08 31.24 27.60
C MET A 1065 -31.79 30.43 27.43
N VAL A 1066 -31.44 29.64 28.44
CA VAL A 1066 -30.23 28.83 28.50
C VAL A 1066 -30.63 27.37 28.50
N SER A 1067 -29.98 26.56 27.67
CA SER A 1067 -30.18 25.10 27.64
C SER A 1067 -28.86 24.36 27.48
N LEU A 1068 -28.72 23.21 28.12
CA LEU A 1068 -27.64 22.26 27.85
C LEU A 1068 -28.10 21.30 26.76
N VAL A 1069 -27.47 21.33 25.59
CA VAL A 1069 -27.88 20.55 24.41
C VAL A 1069 -26.83 19.48 24.11
N PRO A 1070 -27.23 18.20 23.99
CA PRO A 1070 -26.31 17.13 23.65
C PRO A 1070 -25.94 17.13 22.16
N HIS A 1071 -24.71 16.74 21.88
CA HIS A 1071 -24.17 16.50 20.54
C HIS A 1071 -23.45 15.13 20.53
N TRP A 1072 -24.18 14.07 20.17
CA TRP A 1072 -23.61 12.72 20.02
C TRP A 1072 -22.87 12.56 18.68
N LEU A 1073 -23.29 13.36 17.72
CA LEU A 1073 -22.61 13.63 16.47
C LEU A 1073 -22.85 15.10 16.16
N ARG A 1074 -22.00 15.69 15.34
CA ARG A 1074 -22.25 17.03 14.83
C ARG A 1074 -21.95 17.12 13.36
N VAL A 1075 -22.99 17.46 12.59
CA VAL A 1075 -22.87 17.67 11.15
C VAL A 1075 -22.08 18.96 10.90
N ILE A 1076 -21.12 18.89 9.99
CA ILE A 1076 -20.32 20.03 9.54
C ILE A 1076 -20.32 20.04 8.01
N THR A 1077 -20.48 21.23 7.44
CA THR A 1077 -20.40 21.42 5.99
C THR A 1077 -19.61 22.69 5.71
N ASN A 1078 -18.50 22.58 4.95
CA ASN A 1078 -17.61 23.70 4.64
C ASN A 1078 -17.17 24.51 5.89
N GLY A 1079 -16.91 23.82 7.01
CA GLY A 1079 -16.51 24.44 8.27
C GLY A 1079 -17.65 25.08 9.07
N VAL A 1080 -18.90 24.97 8.62
CA VAL A 1080 -20.08 25.50 9.33
C VAL A 1080 -20.79 24.36 10.06
N HIS A 1081 -20.84 24.44 11.39
CA HIS A 1081 -21.56 23.48 12.23
C HIS A 1081 -23.06 23.53 12.02
N ASP A 1082 -23.70 22.36 12.12
CA ASP A 1082 -25.14 22.13 12.01
C ASP A 1082 -25.72 22.49 10.62
N SER A 1083 -24.86 22.83 9.65
CA SER A 1083 -25.21 23.02 8.25
C SER A 1083 -25.30 21.66 7.57
N PHE A 1084 -26.45 21.36 6.96
CA PHE A 1084 -26.74 20.09 6.30
C PHE A 1084 -27.25 20.39 4.88
N PRO A 1085 -26.61 19.92 3.80
CA PRO A 1085 -27.12 20.10 2.44
C PRO A 1085 -28.51 19.44 2.25
N THR A 1086 -29.38 20.04 1.44
CA THR A 1086 -30.78 19.57 1.30
C THR A 1086 -30.93 18.24 0.57
N ASP A 1087 -29.99 17.95 -0.32
CA ASP A 1087 -29.99 16.79 -1.21
C ASP A 1087 -28.86 15.84 -0.82
N SER A 1088 -28.68 15.66 0.50
CA SER A 1088 -27.71 14.74 1.06
C SER A 1088 -28.29 14.05 2.28
N GLU A 1089 -27.80 12.87 2.58
CA GLU A 1089 -28.20 12.08 3.74
C GLU A 1089 -26.95 11.54 4.46
N ILE A 1090 -27.07 11.36 5.77
CA ILE A 1090 -26.07 10.68 6.59
C ILE A 1090 -26.79 9.56 7.33
N GLN A 1091 -26.34 8.33 7.15
CA GLN A 1091 -26.88 7.15 7.82
C GLN A 1091 -25.82 6.52 8.72
N MET A 1092 -26.22 6.04 9.88
CA MET A 1092 -25.33 5.36 10.83
C MET A 1092 -25.90 4.03 11.28
N ARG A 1093 -25.04 3.02 11.41
CA ARG A 1093 -25.37 1.69 11.96
C ARG A 1093 -24.32 1.18 12.94
N PHE A 1094 -24.74 0.22 13.76
CA PHE A 1094 -23.98 -0.33 14.88
C PHE A 1094 -23.90 -1.85 14.78
N ASP A 1095 -22.80 -2.43 15.23
CA ASP A 1095 -22.65 -3.87 15.40
C ASP A 1095 -21.86 -4.15 16.68
N ALA A 1096 -22.03 -5.34 17.24
CA ALA A 1096 -21.38 -5.77 18.46
C ALA A 1096 -20.96 -7.22 18.37
N ALA A 1097 -19.89 -7.58 19.07
CA ALA A 1097 -19.35 -8.93 19.05
C ALA A 1097 -18.95 -9.41 20.45
N LYS A 1098 -19.03 -10.73 20.64
CA LYS A 1098 -18.44 -11.41 21.79
C LYS A 1098 -16.98 -11.78 21.50
N VAL A 1099 -16.19 -11.91 22.54
CA VAL A 1099 -14.81 -12.40 22.43
C VAL A 1099 -14.80 -13.87 22.00
N ASP A 1100 -13.99 -14.19 20.99
CA ASP A 1100 -13.64 -15.58 20.69
C ASP A 1100 -12.66 -16.08 21.75
N PRO A 1101 -13.00 -17.13 22.52
CA PRO A 1101 -12.16 -17.60 23.61
C PRO A 1101 -10.81 -18.17 23.17
N ASN A 1102 -10.62 -18.48 21.88
CA ASN A 1102 -9.37 -19.04 21.36
C ASN A 1102 -8.40 -17.95 20.87
N THR A 1103 -8.93 -16.85 20.35
CA THR A 1103 -8.12 -15.80 19.71
C THR A 1103 -8.08 -14.50 20.52
N GLY A 1104 -9.04 -14.28 21.43
CA GLY A 1104 -9.21 -13.01 22.13
C GLY A 1104 -9.73 -11.87 21.24
N LEU A 1105 -10.08 -12.17 19.98
CA LEU A 1105 -10.58 -11.22 18.99
C LEU A 1105 -12.11 -11.29 18.89
N PRO A 1106 -12.76 -10.35 18.20
CA PRO A 1106 -14.19 -10.41 17.90
C PRO A 1106 -14.59 -11.75 17.23
N GLY A 1107 -15.56 -12.43 17.82
CA GLY A 1107 -16.10 -13.71 17.36
C GLY A 1107 -17.53 -13.57 16.86
N MET A 1108 -18.49 -14.18 17.57
CA MET A 1108 -19.91 -14.13 17.19
C MET A 1108 -20.44 -12.69 17.28
N THR A 1109 -21.03 -12.20 16.20
CA THR A 1109 -21.60 -10.85 16.08
C THR A 1109 -23.12 -10.82 16.26
N LEU A 1110 -23.65 -9.65 16.63
CA LEU A 1110 -25.08 -9.35 16.55
C LEU A 1110 -25.54 -9.24 15.09
N GLY A 1111 -24.69 -8.63 14.25
CA GLY A 1111 -25.07 -8.10 12.94
C GLY A 1111 -25.44 -6.62 13.04
N TRP A 1112 -25.41 -5.94 11.90
CA TRP A 1112 -25.70 -4.51 11.83
C TRP A 1112 -27.15 -4.17 12.23
N THR A 1113 -27.31 -3.16 13.08
CA THR A 1113 -28.60 -2.56 13.48
C THR A 1113 -28.54 -1.02 13.43
N PHE A 1114 -29.69 -0.39 13.23
CA PHE A 1114 -29.84 1.08 13.31
C PHE A 1114 -30.22 1.56 14.71
N ASP A 1115 -30.71 0.68 15.60
CA ASP A 1115 -31.09 1.03 16.96
C ASP A 1115 -30.02 0.59 17.95
N VAL A 1116 -29.32 1.55 18.56
CA VAL A 1116 -28.31 1.27 19.60
C VAL A 1116 -28.90 0.50 20.79
N ASN A 1117 -30.21 0.59 21.05
CA ASN A 1117 -30.85 -0.12 22.15
C ASN A 1117 -30.85 -1.64 21.95
N ASP A 1118 -30.73 -2.13 20.71
CA ASP A 1118 -30.58 -3.55 20.43
C ASP A 1118 -29.28 -4.10 21.01
N LEU A 1119 -28.24 -3.27 21.14
CA LEU A 1119 -26.98 -3.66 21.77
C LEU A 1119 -27.18 -3.94 23.27
N ASN A 1120 -28.20 -3.36 23.90
CA ASN A 1120 -28.48 -3.52 25.33
C ASN A 1120 -29.22 -4.82 25.67
N ALA A 1121 -29.51 -5.68 24.68
CA ALA A 1121 -30.20 -6.95 24.88
C ALA A 1121 -29.28 -8.10 25.36
N ASP A 1122 -27.95 -7.98 25.20
CA ASP A 1122 -26.97 -8.99 25.59
C ASP A 1122 -25.68 -8.31 26.12
N GLN A 1123 -24.70 -9.11 26.54
CA GLN A 1123 -23.36 -8.69 26.91
C GLN A 1123 -22.43 -8.78 25.71
N TRP A 1124 -21.84 -7.65 25.33
CA TRP A 1124 -20.87 -7.57 24.24
C TRP A 1124 -19.49 -7.24 24.78
N ASP A 1125 -18.46 -7.70 24.08
CA ASP A 1125 -17.06 -7.42 24.39
C ASP A 1125 -16.51 -6.30 23.49
N PHE A 1126 -17.08 -6.20 22.29
CA PHE A 1126 -16.67 -5.26 21.24
C PHE A 1126 -17.89 -4.59 20.62
N ILE A 1127 -17.70 -3.36 20.16
CA ILE A 1127 -18.62 -2.68 19.27
C ILE A 1127 -17.89 -2.13 18.05
N ARG A 1128 -18.65 -1.77 17.01
CA ARG A 1128 -18.17 -0.94 15.91
C ARG A 1128 -19.32 -0.12 15.35
N MET A 1129 -18.95 0.92 14.62
CA MET A 1129 -19.86 1.88 14.01
C MET A 1129 -19.54 2.00 12.53
N GLU A 1130 -20.55 2.18 11.69
CA GLU A 1130 -20.39 2.52 10.28
C GLU A 1130 -21.24 3.74 9.95
N VAL A 1131 -20.68 4.63 9.12
CA VAL A 1131 -21.33 5.83 8.61
C VAL A 1131 -21.35 5.76 7.09
N GLU A 1132 -22.52 5.97 6.51
CA GLU A 1132 -22.74 6.14 5.08
C GLU A 1132 -23.18 7.59 4.80
N PHE A 1133 -22.65 8.15 3.72
CA PHE A 1133 -23.08 9.43 3.16
C PHE A 1133 -23.73 9.19 1.81
N GLU A 1134 -24.82 9.91 1.55
CA GLU A 1134 -25.44 10.06 0.24
C GLU A 1134 -25.35 11.54 -0.13
N ILE A 1135 -24.85 11.86 -1.33
CA ILE A 1135 -24.65 13.24 -1.80
C ILE A 1135 -25.19 13.44 -3.22
N GLU A 1136 -25.48 14.69 -3.56
CA GLU A 1136 -25.73 15.09 -4.95
C GLU A 1136 -24.44 14.97 -5.78
N LEU A 1137 -24.55 14.36 -6.96
CA LEU A 1137 -23.47 14.24 -7.95
C LEU A 1137 -23.19 15.57 -8.68
N ASP A 1138 -22.76 16.58 -7.92
CA ASP A 1138 -22.32 17.88 -8.43
C ASP A 1138 -20.99 18.28 -7.77
N VAL A 1139 -19.98 18.58 -8.59
CA VAL A 1139 -18.65 19.04 -8.16
C VAL A 1139 -18.67 20.32 -7.33
N THR A 1140 -19.75 21.11 -7.42
CA THR A 1140 -19.94 22.35 -6.66
C THR A 1140 -20.82 22.17 -5.43
N ALA A 1141 -21.50 21.02 -5.28
CA ALA A 1141 -22.36 20.78 -4.15
C ALA A 1141 -21.53 20.72 -2.85
N PRO A 1142 -21.99 21.41 -1.79
CA PRO A 1142 -21.34 21.33 -0.50
C PRO A 1142 -21.51 19.91 0.06
N ARG A 1143 -20.42 19.31 0.53
CA ARG A 1143 -20.43 17.93 1.03
C ARG A 1143 -20.59 17.90 2.56
N PRO A 1144 -21.53 17.10 3.09
CA PRO A 1144 -21.67 16.94 4.52
C PRO A 1144 -20.52 16.11 5.11
N GLY A 1145 -20.25 16.34 6.38
CA GLY A 1145 -19.35 15.53 7.19
C GLY A 1145 -19.78 15.54 8.66
N LEU A 1146 -19.04 14.81 9.48
CA LEU A 1146 -19.16 14.78 10.93
C LEU A 1146 -17.89 15.37 11.55
N ASP A 1147 -18.05 16.38 12.40
CA ASP A 1147 -16.95 16.97 13.20
C ASP A 1147 -16.49 15.98 14.29
N HIS A 1148 -17.45 15.29 14.91
CA HIS A 1148 -17.17 14.22 15.85
C HIS A 1148 -18.31 13.20 15.86
N LEU A 1149 -17.98 12.02 16.39
CA LEU A 1149 -18.91 10.95 16.70
C LEU A 1149 -18.60 10.43 18.10
N ARG A 1150 -19.61 10.26 18.95
CA ARG A 1150 -19.43 9.69 20.28
C ARG A 1150 -20.52 8.70 20.66
N MET A 1151 -20.15 7.74 21.49
CA MET A 1151 -21.07 6.80 22.14
C MET A 1151 -20.66 6.64 23.60
N SER A 1152 -21.62 6.81 24.50
CA SER A 1152 -21.41 6.69 25.94
C SER A 1152 -21.93 5.36 26.42
N TYR A 1153 -21.34 4.85 27.49
CA TYR A 1153 -21.78 3.61 28.09
C TYR A 1153 -21.59 3.60 29.60
N GLU A 1154 -22.52 2.94 30.29
CA GLU A 1154 -22.44 2.61 31.72
C GLU A 1154 -22.12 1.12 31.89
N PHE A 1155 -21.46 0.74 32.98
CA PHE A 1155 -21.11 -0.65 33.25
C PHE A 1155 -21.31 -1.07 34.70
#